data_AF-A0A8I3MG51-F1
#
_entry.id   AF-A0A8I3MG51-F1
#
_cell.length_a   1.000
_cell.length_b   1.000
_cell.length_c   1.000
_cell.angle_alpha   90.00
_cell.angle_beta   90.00
_cell.angle_gamma   90.00
#
_symmetry.space_group_name_H-M   'P 1'
#
loop_
_entity.id
_entity.type
_entity.pdbx_description
1 polymer ?
#
loop_
_entity_poly.entity_id
_entity_poly.type
_entity_poly.pdbx_seq_one_letter_code
_entity_poly.pdbx_strand_id
1 'polypeptide(L)'
;MESQCDYSMYFPAVPLPPRAELAGDPGRYRSLPRRNHLYLGETVRFLLVLRCRGGAGPGAGGGAGLGSRGAWAELATALAALASVSAGGGAPGGGGSGDQDPEPPGGGDPGGGALFRGCSPLLTHGPGPATSGGATTLPVEEPIVSTDEVIFPLTVSLDRLPPGTPKAKIVVTVWKREVEAPEVRDQGYLRLLQTRSPGETFRGEQSAFKAQVSTLLTLLPPPVLKCRQFTVAGKHLTVLKVLNSSSQEEISIWDIRILPNFNASYLPVMPDGSVLLVDNVCHQSGEVSMGSFCRLPGTSGCFPCPLSALEEHNFLFQLRGGEQPPQGAKEGLEVPLIAVVQWSTPKLPFTQSIYTHYRLPSIRLDRPCFVMTASCESPVRTYERFTVTYTLLNNLQDFLAVRLVWTPEHAQAGKQLCEEERRAMQAALDSIVCHTPLNNLGFSRKGSALTFSVAFQALRTGLFELSQHMKLKLQFTASVSHPPPEARPLSRKSSPSSPAVRDLVERHQASLGRSQSFSHQQPSRSHLMRSGSVMERRAITPPVASPVGRPLYLPPDKAVLSLDKIAKRNYLFRTGICSQSCFPSRDSVRSGVTVLITYQMSNKQLQDSTDLFIRQFKWHMTMVVGSVLAICILYIRVSWLDSTIPLPPQPHPAHKSSGSLPQELSDLTHLLHWPPTPGDGGDLLASTSPQTSTYHLRKTSQASYTLGGYLEAILIARDHRGRPKTHGGDLFRAQLLGPYLKAGVPGDIQDLENGTYLLSFPLLWAGQAQVQVRLIHSSEAVGVLRGIWRDQWAMVDFMGYFRGPTGYEEIVTCNVNPLLMGEEESTCHYRDEDSGELWFCARPPTLPCDSLVGHSSGHYWNVTTPHEEALLAWNVTDKVLPQDISPIWVAKESNKSLVLSPQQPCHPGIMGPKPSGFYHQAMWHSLSCSGRSFSTVDSILGCLAGHIIHMMGDSTLRQWWEYLRDTVPSLKPVDLHTTYQTGPLMAVETTRGIVLHWRAHSWPLRSLRTPVASLHSVVRELGGLAGGPHTVVVLGLGAHFTTFPPSAFVQRLAGIRAAVAALLAREPRTLVVIKLANTGYKSVYGSDWFTLQVNRLLRAAFADLRVAFVDAWEMTSSLGLPDRIHPGRLIIRNEVNLLLSFICPT
;
A
#
# COMPACT_ATOMS: atom_id res chain seq x y z
N MET A 1 -32.66 -44.37 -0.51
CA MET A 1 -32.83 -44.02 0.91
C MET A 1 -33.95 -43.02 1.18
N GLU A 2 -34.12 -41.93 0.43
CA GLU A 2 -35.11 -40.87 0.78
C GLU A 2 -36.57 -41.37 0.92
N SER A 3 -36.96 -42.43 0.20
CA SER A 3 -38.26 -43.10 0.36
C SER A 3 -38.31 -44.15 1.49
N GLN A 4 -37.16 -44.51 2.06
CA GLN A 4 -36.94 -45.65 2.95
C GLN A 4 -36.51 -45.25 4.37
N CYS A 5 -36.11 -43.99 4.57
CA CYS A 5 -35.50 -43.50 5.81
C CYS A 5 -36.17 -42.20 6.26
N ASP A 6 -36.46 -42.07 7.54
CA ASP A 6 -36.82 -40.80 8.17
C ASP A 6 -35.55 -40.14 8.75
N TYR A 7 -35.42 -38.83 8.54
CA TYR A 7 -34.23 -38.06 8.93
C TYR A 7 -34.58 -37.04 10.02
N SER A 8 -33.77 -36.95 11.08
CA SER A 8 -33.94 -35.93 12.12
C SER A 8 -32.59 -35.39 12.63
N MET A 9 -32.53 -34.09 12.93
CA MET A 9 -31.36 -33.45 13.54
C MET A 9 -31.61 -33.16 15.02
N TYR A 10 -30.61 -33.39 15.88
CA TYR A 10 -30.70 -33.25 17.32
C TYR A 10 -29.64 -32.27 17.86
N PHE A 11 -30.09 -31.13 18.39
CA PHE A 11 -29.22 -30.09 18.96
C PHE A 11 -29.29 -30.12 20.49
N PRO A 12 -28.36 -30.79 21.19
CA PRO A 12 -28.36 -30.85 22.64
C PRO A 12 -27.95 -29.49 23.24
N ALA A 13 -28.50 -29.19 24.41
CA ALA A 13 -28.15 -28.06 25.25
C ALA A 13 -27.03 -28.38 26.27
N VAL A 14 -26.60 -29.65 26.31
CA VAL A 14 -25.55 -30.18 27.19
C VAL A 14 -24.50 -30.93 26.35
N PRO A 15 -23.30 -31.21 26.89
CA PRO A 15 -22.34 -32.08 26.23
C PRO A 15 -22.94 -33.45 25.85
N LEU A 16 -22.57 -33.95 24.67
CA LEU A 16 -22.91 -35.32 24.27
C LEU A 16 -22.14 -36.32 25.16
N PRO A 17 -22.78 -37.39 25.67
CA PRO A 17 -22.07 -38.48 26.33
C PRO A 17 -21.02 -39.14 25.41
N PRO A 18 -20.01 -39.83 25.98
CA PRO A 18 -18.99 -40.55 25.20
C PRO A 18 -19.58 -41.51 24.17
N ARG A 19 -18.88 -41.69 23.04
CA ARG A 19 -19.28 -42.59 21.93
C ARG A 19 -19.69 -43.99 22.41
N ALA A 20 -18.94 -44.57 23.35
CA ALA A 20 -19.22 -45.89 23.92
C ALA A 20 -20.56 -45.95 24.68
N GLU A 21 -20.96 -44.85 25.32
CA GLU A 21 -22.23 -44.76 26.03
C GLU A 21 -23.44 -44.60 25.08
N LEU A 22 -23.28 -43.86 23.97
CA LEU A 22 -24.31 -43.83 22.90
C LEU A 22 -24.39 -45.15 22.12
N ALA A 23 -23.30 -45.89 22.00
CA ALA A 23 -23.30 -47.21 21.38
C ALA A 23 -23.97 -48.28 22.28
N GLY A 24 -23.81 -48.16 23.61
CA GLY A 24 -24.46 -49.05 24.58
C GLY A 24 -25.96 -48.80 24.77
N ASP A 25 -26.40 -47.53 24.70
CA ASP A 25 -27.83 -47.16 24.63
C ASP A 25 -28.06 -46.10 23.54
N PRO A 26 -28.38 -46.53 22.30
CA PRO A 26 -28.74 -45.63 21.22
C PRO A 26 -30.03 -44.82 21.47
N GLY A 27 -30.86 -45.17 22.45
CA GLY A 27 -32.02 -44.36 22.84
C GLY A 27 -31.65 -43.12 23.67
N ARG A 28 -30.49 -43.14 24.34
CA ARG A 28 -30.10 -42.18 25.38
C ARG A 28 -29.96 -40.73 24.93
N TYR A 29 -29.71 -40.47 23.64
CA TYR A 29 -29.67 -39.09 23.13
C TYR A 29 -31.03 -38.39 23.23
N ARG A 30 -32.15 -39.15 23.24
CA ARG A 30 -33.51 -38.61 23.21
C ARG A 30 -33.96 -37.96 24.53
N SER A 31 -33.28 -38.26 25.65
CA SER A 31 -33.53 -37.66 26.97
C SER A 31 -32.68 -36.42 27.26
N LEU A 32 -31.69 -36.11 26.40
CA LEU A 32 -30.87 -34.90 26.55
C LEU A 32 -31.72 -33.64 26.29
N PRO A 33 -31.61 -32.58 27.12
CA PRO A 33 -32.30 -31.32 26.85
C PRO A 33 -31.89 -30.75 25.49
N ARG A 34 -32.85 -30.20 24.74
CA ARG A 34 -32.63 -29.60 23.42
C ARG A 34 -32.53 -28.08 23.53
N ARG A 35 -31.85 -27.45 22.56
CA ARG A 35 -31.84 -25.98 22.39
C ARG A 35 -32.38 -25.55 21.04
N ASN A 36 -33.05 -24.39 21.04
CA ASN A 36 -33.79 -23.85 19.90
C ASN A 36 -33.13 -22.59 19.29
N HIS A 37 -32.04 -22.13 19.89
CA HIS A 37 -31.23 -21.00 19.43
C HIS A 37 -29.73 -21.31 19.63
N LEU A 38 -28.88 -20.57 18.94
CA LEU A 38 -27.42 -20.68 18.95
C LEU A 38 -26.79 -19.28 19.05
N TYR A 39 -25.49 -19.20 19.33
CA TYR A 39 -24.76 -17.92 19.33
C TYR A 39 -23.84 -17.79 18.11
N LEU A 40 -23.75 -16.57 17.55
CA LEU A 40 -22.80 -16.30 16.48
C LEU A 40 -21.37 -16.54 16.97
N GLY A 41 -20.53 -17.20 16.18
CA GLY A 41 -19.19 -17.59 16.57
C GLY A 41 -19.07 -18.88 17.41
N GLU A 42 -20.18 -19.52 17.78
CA GLU A 42 -20.14 -20.80 18.52
C GLU A 42 -19.70 -21.98 17.63
N THR A 43 -18.97 -22.95 18.20
CA THR A 43 -18.84 -24.30 17.61
C THR A 43 -19.95 -25.22 18.12
N VAL A 44 -20.79 -25.70 17.21
CA VAL A 44 -22.02 -26.46 17.50
C VAL A 44 -21.81 -27.94 17.20
N ARG A 45 -21.91 -28.79 18.22
CA ARG A 45 -22.05 -30.25 18.06
C ARG A 45 -23.51 -30.66 18.08
N PHE A 46 -23.89 -31.57 17.19
CA PHE A 46 -25.25 -32.07 17.02
C PHE A 46 -25.25 -33.48 16.43
N LEU A 47 -26.39 -34.16 16.44
CA LEU A 47 -26.54 -35.49 15.82
C LEU A 47 -27.45 -35.39 14.57
N LEU A 48 -27.13 -36.15 13.52
CA LEU A 48 -28.11 -36.54 12.50
C LEU A 48 -28.49 -38.01 12.74
N VAL A 49 -29.79 -38.29 12.82
CA VAL A 49 -30.34 -39.64 13.00
C VAL A 49 -31.14 -40.03 11.77
N LEU A 50 -30.80 -41.16 11.15
CA LEU A 50 -31.56 -41.84 10.10
C LEU A 50 -32.29 -43.02 10.74
N ARG A 51 -33.61 -43.14 10.54
CA ARG A 51 -34.43 -44.25 11.03
C ARG A 51 -35.04 -45.03 9.86
N CYS A 52 -34.91 -46.36 9.87
CA CYS A 52 -35.40 -47.20 8.77
C CYS A 52 -36.93 -47.38 8.83
N ARG A 53 -37.62 -47.19 7.70
CA ARG A 53 -39.06 -47.43 7.56
C ARG A 53 -39.36 -48.92 7.40
N GLY A 54 -39.38 -49.64 8.52
CA GLY A 54 -39.91 -51.02 8.56
C GLY A 54 -41.39 -51.06 8.20
N GLY A 55 -41.76 -51.89 7.22
CA GLY A 55 -43.13 -51.97 6.69
C GLY A 55 -44.13 -52.56 7.69
N ALA A 56 -44.93 -51.70 8.33
CA ALA A 56 -46.06 -52.10 9.16
C ALA A 56 -47.36 -52.07 8.33
N GLY A 57 -47.76 -53.22 7.78
CA GLY A 57 -48.98 -53.34 6.99
C GLY A 57 -49.25 -54.77 6.49
N PRO A 58 -50.10 -55.56 7.17
CA PRO A 58 -50.43 -56.92 6.73
C PRO A 58 -51.55 -56.89 5.67
N GLY A 59 -51.18 -56.83 4.38
CA GLY A 59 -52.17 -56.88 3.30
C GLY A 59 -51.60 -56.99 1.88
N ALA A 60 -52.05 -58.01 1.16
CA ALA A 60 -52.00 -58.20 -0.30
C ALA A 60 -50.64 -58.17 -1.05
N GLY A 61 -50.33 -59.30 -1.71
CA GLY A 61 -50.08 -59.23 -3.16
C GLY A 61 -48.63 -59.27 -3.68
N GLY A 62 -47.95 -60.42 -3.52
CA GLY A 62 -47.00 -60.99 -4.47
C GLY A 62 -46.12 -60.07 -5.34
N GLY A 63 -44.93 -59.74 -4.83
CA GLY A 63 -43.81 -59.19 -5.60
C GLY A 63 -42.49 -59.51 -4.88
N ALA A 64 -41.41 -59.77 -5.63
CA ALA A 64 -40.14 -60.22 -5.06
C ALA A 64 -39.42 -59.11 -4.27
N GLY A 65 -39.73 -59.01 -2.97
CA GLY A 65 -39.10 -58.05 -2.06
C GLY A 65 -37.66 -58.44 -1.70
N LEU A 66 -36.74 -57.46 -1.77
CA LEU A 66 -35.34 -57.64 -1.42
C LEU A 66 -35.20 -58.01 0.07
N GLY A 67 -34.36 -59.01 0.38
CA GLY A 67 -34.38 -59.68 1.68
C GLY A 67 -33.48 -59.08 2.77
N SER A 68 -33.78 -59.52 4.01
CA SER A 68 -32.93 -59.48 5.21
C SER A 68 -32.65 -58.13 5.89
N ARG A 69 -32.71 -58.15 7.23
CA ARG A 69 -32.16 -57.12 8.13
C ARG A 69 -30.67 -56.85 7.90
N GLY A 70 -29.91 -57.83 7.38
CA GLY A 70 -28.47 -57.69 7.13
C GLY A 70 -28.14 -56.56 6.14
N ALA A 71 -28.93 -56.40 5.08
CA ALA A 71 -28.71 -55.38 4.06
C ALA A 71 -28.81 -53.94 4.60
N TRP A 72 -29.56 -53.71 5.69
CA TRP A 72 -29.61 -52.40 6.36
C TRP A 72 -28.32 -52.12 7.16
N ALA A 73 -27.77 -53.14 7.83
CA ALA A 73 -26.52 -52.99 8.59
C ALA A 73 -25.32 -52.73 7.66
N GLU A 74 -25.21 -53.49 6.57
CA GLU A 74 -24.17 -53.29 5.55
C GLU A 74 -24.27 -51.89 4.90
N LEU A 75 -25.49 -51.48 4.52
CA LEU A 75 -25.73 -50.14 4.00
C LEU A 75 -25.34 -49.05 5.00
N ALA A 76 -25.74 -49.20 6.28
CA ALA A 76 -25.41 -48.26 7.34
C ALA A 76 -23.91 -48.08 7.55
N THR A 77 -23.12 -49.14 7.49
CA THR A 77 -21.65 -49.08 7.59
C THR A 77 -20.97 -48.42 6.39
N ALA A 78 -21.62 -48.38 5.23
CA ALA A 78 -21.07 -47.77 4.02
C ALA A 78 -21.40 -46.28 3.83
N LEU A 79 -22.14 -45.66 4.77
CA LEU A 79 -22.55 -44.25 4.69
C LEU A 79 -21.55 -43.31 5.38
N ALA A 80 -21.43 -42.11 4.82
CA ALA A 80 -20.77 -40.97 5.46
C ALA A 80 -21.67 -39.72 5.39
N ALA A 81 -21.45 -38.79 6.31
CA ALA A 81 -22.22 -37.55 6.42
C ALA A 81 -21.32 -36.36 6.77
N LEU A 82 -21.69 -35.16 6.31
CA LEU A 82 -21.01 -33.92 6.68
C LEU A 82 -21.98 -32.74 6.81
N ALA A 83 -21.76 -31.92 7.85
CA ALA A 83 -22.45 -30.67 8.09
C ALA A 83 -21.77 -29.46 7.43
N SER A 84 -22.59 -28.55 6.88
CA SER A 84 -22.21 -27.19 6.46
C SER A 84 -23.24 -26.17 6.95
N VAL A 85 -22.90 -24.89 6.99
CA VAL A 85 -23.81 -23.81 7.43
C VAL A 85 -23.84 -22.65 6.44
N SER A 86 -25.00 -22.04 6.25
CA SER A 86 -25.19 -20.79 5.50
C SER A 86 -26.06 -19.81 6.27
N ALA A 87 -26.11 -18.55 5.82
CA ALA A 87 -27.14 -17.62 6.26
C ALA A 87 -28.54 -18.18 5.91
N GLY A 88 -29.50 -17.94 6.80
CA GLY A 88 -30.83 -18.58 6.79
C GLY A 88 -31.94 -17.83 6.07
N GLY A 89 -31.61 -16.81 5.27
CA GLY A 89 -32.58 -16.04 4.48
C GLY A 89 -32.42 -16.29 2.99
N GLY A 90 -33.52 -16.59 2.30
CA GLY A 90 -33.57 -16.45 0.84
C GLY A 90 -33.64 -14.97 0.47
N ALA A 91 -33.07 -14.60 -0.67
CA ALA A 91 -33.28 -13.27 -1.23
C ALA A 91 -34.78 -13.06 -1.55
N PRO A 92 -35.37 -11.89 -1.24
CA PRO A 92 -36.70 -11.56 -1.73
C PRO A 92 -36.72 -11.56 -3.26
N GLY A 93 -37.63 -12.34 -3.86
CA GLY A 93 -37.88 -12.29 -5.30
C GLY A 93 -38.38 -10.91 -5.72
N GLY A 94 -38.05 -10.48 -6.95
CA GLY A 94 -38.21 -9.09 -7.38
C GLY A 94 -39.63 -8.53 -7.29
N GLY A 95 -39.76 -7.37 -6.65
CA GLY A 95 -40.93 -6.50 -6.64
C GLY A 95 -40.48 -5.09 -6.29
N GLY A 96 -40.83 -4.09 -7.11
CA GLY A 96 -40.15 -2.79 -7.08
C GLY A 96 -40.60 -1.84 -5.97
N SER A 97 -39.71 -1.56 -5.02
CA SER A 97 -39.73 -0.36 -4.17
C SER A 97 -38.29 0.03 -3.85
N GLY A 98 -37.91 1.28 -4.11
CA GLY A 98 -36.50 1.66 -4.23
C GLY A 98 -35.70 1.61 -2.93
N ASP A 99 -34.43 1.20 -3.04
CA ASP A 99 -33.44 1.37 -1.99
C ASP A 99 -33.27 2.85 -1.66
N GLN A 100 -33.67 3.22 -0.45
CA GLN A 100 -33.05 4.34 0.24
C GLN A 100 -31.77 3.80 0.84
N ASP A 101 -30.62 4.26 0.33
CA ASP A 101 -29.38 4.19 1.08
C ASP A 101 -29.64 4.73 2.50
N PRO A 102 -29.15 4.08 3.57
CA PRO A 102 -29.07 4.74 4.86
C PRO A 102 -28.12 5.93 4.70
N GLU A 103 -28.67 7.15 4.63
CA GLU A 103 -27.86 8.36 4.37
C GLU A 103 -26.61 8.38 5.26
N PRO A 104 -25.44 8.75 4.71
CA PRO A 104 -24.29 9.03 5.56
C PRO A 104 -24.72 10.10 6.56
N PRO A 105 -24.58 9.88 7.89
CA PRO A 105 -25.17 10.75 8.89
C PRO A 105 -24.69 12.19 8.67
N GLY A 106 -25.62 13.02 8.17
CA GLY A 106 -25.30 14.27 7.49
C GLY A 106 -24.43 15.19 8.34
N GLY A 107 -23.50 15.90 7.68
CA GLY A 107 -22.35 16.58 8.26
C GLY A 107 -22.61 17.38 9.54
N GLY A 108 -22.65 16.69 10.69
CA GLY A 108 -22.85 17.28 11.99
C GLY A 108 -21.60 18.03 12.45
N ASP A 109 -21.75 19.33 12.68
CA ASP A 109 -20.68 20.17 13.25
C ASP A 109 -20.09 19.49 14.49
N PRO A 110 -18.75 19.32 14.60
CA PRO A 110 -18.10 18.69 15.75
C PRO A 110 -18.15 19.57 17.02
N GLY A 111 -19.35 19.98 17.45
CA GLY A 111 -19.67 20.72 18.67
C GLY A 111 -20.81 20.03 19.43
N GLY A 112 -20.51 18.93 20.13
CA GLY A 112 -21.52 18.12 20.83
C GLY A 112 -20.93 17.05 21.76
N GLY A 113 -20.12 17.46 22.74
CA GLY A 113 -19.31 16.56 23.59
C GLY A 113 -20.04 15.74 24.68
N ALA A 114 -21.37 15.62 24.64
CA ALA A 114 -22.18 15.12 25.76
C ALA A 114 -22.57 13.63 25.71
N LEU A 115 -22.77 13.05 24.52
CA LEU A 115 -23.49 11.78 24.36
C LEU A 115 -22.58 10.58 24.01
N PHE A 116 -22.98 9.39 24.46
CA PHE A 116 -22.41 8.10 24.03
C PHE A 116 -22.86 7.77 22.59
N ARG A 117 -21.93 7.26 21.78
CA ARG A 117 -22.19 6.78 20.41
C ARG A 117 -22.30 5.25 20.39
N GLY A 118 -23.13 4.68 19.51
CA GLY A 118 -23.16 3.23 19.28
C GLY A 118 -21.94 2.74 18.49
N CYS A 119 -21.52 1.50 18.73
CA CYS A 119 -20.40 0.85 18.04
C CYS A 119 -20.87 -0.43 17.34
N SER A 120 -20.66 -0.54 16.03
CA SER A 120 -21.12 -1.69 15.24
C SER A 120 -20.17 -2.88 15.39
N PRO A 121 -20.68 -4.11 15.54
CA PRO A 121 -19.85 -5.31 15.49
C PRO A 121 -19.30 -5.53 14.07
N LEU A 122 -18.07 -6.05 13.99
CA LEU A 122 -17.32 -6.33 12.75
C LEU A 122 -17.06 -7.83 12.53
N LEU A 123 -16.86 -8.58 13.61
CA LEU A 123 -16.70 -10.04 13.62
C LEU A 123 -17.14 -10.59 14.98
N THR A 124 -17.74 -11.78 14.99
CA THR A 124 -18.01 -12.56 16.20
C THR A 124 -17.57 -14.01 15.97
N HIS A 125 -16.73 -14.57 16.84
CA HIS A 125 -16.08 -15.86 16.66
C HIS A 125 -15.64 -16.45 18.01
N GLY A 126 -15.51 -17.78 18.11
CA GLY A 126 -14.97 -18.46 19.29
C GLY A 126 -13.48 -18.81 19.15
N PRO A 127 -12.80 -19.24 20.22
CA PRO A 127 -11.49 -19.85 20.14
C PRO A 127 -11.61 -21.18 19.37
N GLY A 128 -10.78 -21.36 18.34
CA GLY A 128 -10.75 -22.59 17.55
C GLY A 128 -10.30 -23.80 18.37
N PRO A 129 -10.61 -25.04 17.92
CA PRO A 129 -10.10 -26.24 18.56
C PRO A 129 -8.56 -26.25 18.52
N ALA A 130 -7.93 -26.44 19.69
CA ALA A 130 -6.48 -26.43 19.86
C ALA A 130 -5.84 -27.64 19.16
N THR A 131 -5.53 -27.49 17.87
CA THR A 131 -4.90 -28.51 17.02
C THR A 131 -3.40 -28.27 16.95
N SER A 132 -2.65 -29.08 17.70
CA SER A 132 -1.19 -29.07 17.69
C SER A 132 -0.65 -29.68 16.39
N GLY A 133 -0.31 -28.82 15.42
CA GLY A 133 0.48 -29.18 14.23
C GLY A 133 -0.33 -29.75 13.06
N GLY A 134 -0.15 -29.13 11.89
CA GLY A 134 -0.63 -29.63 10.60
C GLY A 134 -2.12 -29.39 10.31
N ALA A 135 -2.44 -29.09 9.06
CA ALA A 135 -3.80 -28.96 8.57
C ALA A 135 -4.44 -30.34 8.32
N THR A 136 -4.51 -31.18 9.36
CA THR A 136 -5.22 -32.46 9.31
C THR A 136 -6.73 -32.23 9.42
N THR A 137 -7.49 -32.97 8.63
CA THR A 137 -8.96 -32.98 8.66
C THR A 137 -9.46 -33.33 10.05
N LEU A 138 -10.44 -32.57 10.57
CA LEU A 138 -11.28 -33.08 11.68
C LEU A 138 -11.82 -34.46 11.26
N PRO A 139 -11.58 -35.52 12.04
CA PRO A 139 -11.94 -36.86 11.63
C PRO A 139 -13.47 -36.97 11.51
N VAL A 140 -13.94 -37.53 10.40
CA VAL A 140 -15.36 -37.89 10.24
C VAL A 140 -15.64 -39.04 11.19
N GLU A 141 -16.24 -38.75 12.34
CA GLU A 141 -16.65 -39.78 13.30
C GLU A 141 -17.58 -40.79 12.60
N GLU A 142 -17.24 -42.08 12.73
CA GLU A 142 -18.01 -43.15 12.11
C GLU A 142 -19.45 -43.17 12.65
N PRO A 143 -20.46 -43.56 11.86
CA PRO A 143 -21.82 -43.71 12.38
C PRO A 143 -21.87 -44.69 13.57
N ILE A 144 -22.77 -44.40 14.52
CA ILE A 144 -23.22 -45.38 15.52
C ILE A 144 -24.44 -46.09 14.92
N VAL A 145 -24.34 -47.39 14.71
CA VAL A 145 -25.36 -48.21 14.04
C VAL A 145 -26.14 -49.02 15.07
N SER A 146 -27.47 -48.93 15.02
CA SER A 146 -28.44 -49.67 15.82
C SER A 146 -29.32 -50.55 14.90
N THR A 147 -30.19 -51.37 15.49
CA THR A 147 -31.08 -52.30 14.75
C THR A 147 -32.09 -51.61 13.83
N ASP A 148 -32.43 -50.35 14.10
CA ASP A 148 -33.42 -49.55 13.36
C ASP A 148 -32.95 -48.11 13.05
N GLU A 149 -31.79 -47.67 13.57
CA GLU A 149 -31.29 -46.29 13.46
C GLU A 149 -29.79 -46.21 13.16
N VAL A 150 -29.37 -45.13 12.50
CA VAL A 150 -27.97 -44.76 12.23
C VAL A 150 -27.75 -43.32 12.69
N ILE A 151 -26.81 -43.12 13.60
CA ILE A 151 -26.55 -41.83 14.27
C ILE A 151 -25.17 -41.31 13.85
N PHE A 152 -25.12 -40.14 13.23
CA PHE A 152 -23.89 -39.42 12.88
C PHE A 152 -23.65 -38.27 13.87
N PRO A 153 -22.56 -38.32 14.68
CA PRO A 153 -22.08 -37.16 15.42
C PRO A 153 -21.46 -36.14 14.46
N LEU A 154 -21.91 -34.88 14.50
CA LEU A 154 -21.51 -33.84 13.58
C LEU A 154 -21.15 -32.55 14.32
N THR A 155 -20.17 -31.82 13.78
CA THR A 155 -19.71 -30.52 14.31
C THR A 155 -19.74 -29.48 13.19
N VAL A 156 -20.21 -28.27 13.47
CA VAL A 156 -20.16 -27.12 12.56
C VAL A 156 -19.85 -25.83 13.33
N SER A 157 -19.08 -24.93 12.74
CA SER A 157 -18.70 -23.64 13.35
C SER A 157 -19.52 -22.49 12.76
N LEU A 158 -19.89 -21.52 13.61
CA LEU A 158 -20.69 -20.34 13.25
C LEU A 158 -19.87 -19.05 13.13
N ASP A 159 -18.53 -19.15 13.17
CA ASP A 159 -17.56 -18.05 12.98
C ASP A 159 -17.63 -17.39 11.59
N ARG A 160 -17.97 -18.16 10.56
CA ARG A 160 -18.01 -17.68 9.16
C ARG A 160 -19.33 -17.00 8.75
N LEU A 161 -20.28 -16.83 9.66
CA LEU A 161 -21.55 -16.14 9.36
C LEU A 161 -21.42 -14.62 9.60
N PRO A 162 -21.98 -13.75 8.73
CA PRO A 162 -21.90 -12.30 8.91
C PRO A 162 -22.50 -11.81 10.24
N PRO A 163 -21.90 -10.80 10.90
CA PRO A 163 -22.50 -10.13 12.05
C PRO A 163 -23.94 -9.67 11.77
N GLY A 164 -24.86 -9.95 12.69
CA GLY A 164 -26.27 -9.63 12.53
C GLY A 164 -27.09 -10.65 11.74
N THR A 165 -26.50 -11.76 11.27
CA THR A 165 -27.26 -12.90 10.70
C THR A 165 -28.31 -13.39 11.73
N PRO A 166 -29.63 -13.36 11.45
CA PRO A 166 -30.64 -13.68 12.45
C PRO A 166 -30.97 -15.17 12.55
N LYS A 167 -30.63 -15.95 11.50
CA LYS A 167 -30.85 -17.40 11.43
C LYS A 167 -29.71 -18.08 10.68
N ALA A 168 -29.25 -19.21 11.20
CA ALA A 168 -28.33 -20.11 10.52
C ALA A 168 -29.12 -21.27 9.88
N LYS A 169 -28.86 -21.54 8.60
CA LYS A 169 -29.32 -22.77 7.94
C LYS A 169 -28.21 -23.81 8.02
N ILE A 170 -28.43 -24.87 8.78
CA ILE A 170 -27.51 -26.01 8.85
C ILE A 170 -27.98 -27.04 7.84
N VAL A 171 -27.07 -27.51 6.99
CA VAL A 171 -27.31 -28.53 5.96
C VAL A 171 -26.39 -29.70 6.26
N VAL A 172 -26.91 -30.93 6.19
CA VAL A 172 -26.11 -32.15 6.22
C VAL A 172 -26.33 -32.90 4.92
N THR A 173 -25.22 -33.23 4.23
CA THR A 173 -25.25 -34.16 3.08
C THR A 173 -24.85 -35.55 3.57
N VAL A 174 -25.53 -36.58 3.05
CA VAL A 174 -25.25 -38.00 3.30
C VAL A 174 -25.03 -38.72 1.98
N TRP A 175 -23.98 -39.55 1.89
CA TRP A 175 -23.58 -40.29 0.68
C TRP A 175 -23.00 -41.68 1.03
N LYS A 176 -22.77 -42.54 0.02
CA LYS A 176 -22.09 -43.84 0.18
C LYS A 176 -20.60 -43.73 -0.16
N ARG A 177 -19.72 -44.22 0.71
CA ARG A 177 -18.24 -44.14 0.57
C ARG A 177 -17.65 -44.88 -0.65
N GLU A 178 -18.36 -45.87 -1.19
CA GLU A 178 -17.84 -46.75 -2.25
C GLU A 178 -17.80 -46.10 -3.65
N VAL A 179 -18.37 -44.90 -3.83
CA VAL A 179 -18.42 -44.21 -5.14
C VAL A 179 -18.04 -42.74 -4.94
N GLU A 180 -16.75 -42.50 -4.67
CA GLU A 180 -16.15 -41.16 -4.53
C GLU A 180 -15.16 -40.90 -5.67
N ALA A 181 -15.33 -39.79 -6.40
CA ALA A 181 -14.42 -39.38 -7.47
C ALA A 181 -13.00 -39.03 -6.95
N PRO A 182 -11.95 -39.07 -7.80
CA PRO A 182 -10.58 -38.75 -7.38
C PRO A 182 -10.42 -37.37 -6.71
N GLU A 183 -11.08 -36.32 -7.23
CA GLU A 183 -11.05 -34.97 -6.64
C GLU A 183 -11.54 -34.95 -5.17
N VAL A 184 -12.51 -35.80 -4.84
CA VAL A 184 -13.01 -36.00 -3.47
C VAL A 184 -11.98 -36.70 -2.61
N ARG A 185 -11.36 -37.76 -3.13
CA ARG A 185 -10.37 -38.57 -2.40
C ARG A 185 -9.09 -37.79 -2.08
N ASP A 186 -8.72 -36.84 -2.94
CA ASP A 186 -7.51 -36.04 -2.80
C ASP A 186 -7.71 -34.72 -2.03
N GLN A 187 -8.93 -34.13 -2.04
CA GLN A 187 -9.21 -32.85 -1.37
C GLN A 187 -10.11 -32.95 -0.12
N GLY A 188 -10.91 -34.02 -0.01
CA GLY A 188 -11.90 -34.24 1.03
C GLY A 188 -13.18 -33.40 0.86
N TYR A 189 -14.34 -34.01 1.05
CA TYR A 189 -15.64 -33.31 0.97
C TYR A 189 -15.75 -32.08 1.89
N LEU A 190 -15.04 -32.08 3.03
CA LEU A 190 -14.98 -30.92 3.93
C LEU A 190 -14.45 -29.66 3.22
N ARG A 191 -13.40 -29.78 2.42
CA ARG A 191 -12.77 -28.65 1.72
C ARG A 191 -13.62 -28.18 0.54
N LEU A 192 -14.18 -29.13 -0.22
CA LEU A 192 -15.05 -28.87 -1.35
C LEU A 192 -16.35 -28.16 -0.93
N LEU A 193 -17.01 -28.63 0.13
CA LEU A 193 -18.28 -28.05 0.63
C LEU A 193 -18.09 -26.78 1.47
N GLN A 194 -16.86 -26.42 1.83
CA GLN A 194 -16.52 -25.10 2.38
C GLN A 194 -16.20 -24.05 1.31
N THR A 195 -16.04 -24.43 0.04
CA THR A 195 -15.52 -23.55 -1.04
C THR A 195 -16.39 -23.48 -2.29
N ARG A 196 -17.24 -24.49 -2.55
CA ARG A 196 -18.23 -24.55 -3.64
C ARG A 196 -19.61 -24.84 -3.08
N SER A 197 -20.69 -24.44 -3.75
CA SER A 197 -22.03 -24.80 -3.25
C SER A 197 -22.29 -26.30 -3.42
N PRO A 198 -23.06 -26.95 -2.51
CA PRO A 198 -23.33 -28.38 -2.63
C PRO A 198 -23.97 -28.78 -3.96
N GLY A 199 -24.84 -27.94 -4.52
CA GLY A 199 -25.51 -28.17 -5.81
C GLY A 199 -24.62 -27.99 -7.05
N GLU A 200 -23.38 -27.53 -6.87
CA GLU A 200 -22.34 -27.48 -7.91
C GLU A 200 -21.37 -28.65 -7.73
N THR A 201 -20.85 -28.84 -6.50
CA THR A 201 -19.95 -29.94 -6.13
C THR A 201 -20.49 -31.32 -6.53
N PHE A 202 -21.81 -31.53 -6.50
CA PHE A 202 -22.43 -32.82 -6.84
C PHE A 202 -23.03 -32.90 -8.24
N ARG A 203 -22.96 -31.85 -9.07
CA ARG A 203 -23.72 -31.78 -10.35
C ARG A 203 -23.26 -32.79 -11.41
N GLY A 204 -22.01 -33.26 -11.34
CA GLY A 204 -21.43 -34.22 -12.29
C GLY A 204 -21.73 -35.71 -12.01
N GLU A 205 -22.12 -36.07 -10.78
CA GLU A 205 -22.20 -37.47 -10.34
C GLU A 205 -23.65 -37.95 -10.23
N GLN A 206 -24.39 -37.91 -11.35
CA GLN A 206 -25.83 -38.26 -11.37
C GLN A 206 -26.13 -39.75 -11.08
N SER A 207 -25.12 -40.61 -11.08
CA SER A 207 -25.23 -42.05 -10.76
C SER A 207 -24.94 -42.41 -9.29
N ALA A 208 -24.40 -41.48 -8.49
CA ALA A 208 -24.02 -41.72 -7.09
C ALA A 208 -25.08 -41.17 -6.13
N PHE A 209 -25.86 -42.07 -5.51
CA PHE A 209 -26.99 -41.71 -4.64
C PHE A 209 -26.57 -40.85 -3.43
N LYS A 210 -27.24 -39.70 -3.24
CA LYS A 210 -27.02 -38.72 -2.16
C LYS A 210 -28.35 -38.26 -1.59
N ALA A 211 -28.38 -37.87 -0.32
CA ALA A 211 -29.52 -37.24 0.33
C ALA A 211 -29.07 -35.96 1.07
N GLN A 212 -29.92 -34.94 1.13
CA GLN A 212 -29.65 -33.70 1.87
C GLN A 212 -30.77 -33.38 2.86
N VAL A 213 -30.37 -33.16 4.12
CA VAL A 213 -31.24 -32.77 5.22
C VAL A 213 -30.86 -31.34 5.62
N SER A 214 -31.81 -30.46 5.89
CA SER A 214 -31.48 -29.12 6.41
C SER A 214 -32.47 -28.61 7.43
N THR A 215 -32.00 -27.74 8.32
CA THR A 215 -32.77 -27.11 9.39
C THR A 215 -32.37 -25.64 9.54
N LEU A 216 -33.18 -24.88 10.26
CA LEU A 216 -33.05 -23.43 10.40
C LEU A 216 -33.17 -23.04 11.88
N LEU A 217 -32.08 -22.50 12.45
CA LEU A 217 -32.00 -22.15 13.87
C LEU A 217 -31.74 -20.64 14.05
N THR A 218 -32.37 -20.06 15.08
CA THR A 218 -32.23 -18.62 15.39
C THR A 218 -30.88 -18.34 16.04
N LEU A 219 -30.23 -17.25 15.62
CA LEU A 219 -29.01 -16.76 16.26
C LEU A 219 -29.33 -15.60 17.20
N LEU A 220 -28.78 -15.64 18.42
CA LEU A 220 -28.83 -14.51 19.35
C LEU A 220 -27.66 -13.56 19.08
N PRO A 221 -27.88 -12.23 18.99
CA PRO A 221 -26.82 -11.27 18.71
C PRO A 221 -25.94 -11.00 19.93
N PRO A 222 -24.66 -10.64 19.72
CA PRO A 222 -23.71 -10.33 20.79
C PRO A 222 -24.11 -9.08 21.62
N PRO A 223 -23.43 -8.82 22.75
CA PRO A 223 -23.68 -7.64 23.58
C PRO A 223 -23.58 -6.32 22.78
N VAL A 224 -24.32 -5.29 23.19
CA VAL A 224 -24.26 -3.97 22.55
C VAL A 224 -23.16 -3.14 23.18
N LEU A 225 -22.27 -2.59 22.35
CA LEU A 225 -21.21 -1.67 22.76
C LEU A 225 -21.56 -0.22 22.41
N LYS A 226 -21.30 0.70 23.34
CA LYS A 226 -21.37 2.15 23.15
C LYS A 226 -20.07 2.80 23.63
N CYS A 227 -19.63 3.88 23.00
CA CYS A 227 -18.34 4.54 23.26
C CYS A 227 -18.49 6.05 23.49
N ARG A 228 -17.68 6.61 24.39
CA ARG A 228 -17.48 8.06 24.57
C ARG A 228 -16.00 8.36 24.75
N GLN A 229 -15.48 9.32 23.98
CA GLN A 229 -14.07 9.75 24.01
C GLN A 229 -13.96 11.22 24.43
N PHE A 230 -12.92 11.58 25.17
CA PHE A 230 -12.63 12.95 25.61
C PHE A 230 -11.15 13.08 26.04
N THR A 231 -10.62 14.31 26.10
CA THR A 231 -9.22 14.58 26.48
C THR A 231 -9.18 15.48 27.71
N VAL A 232 -8.34 15.13 28.70
CA VAL A 232 -8.20 15.85 29.98
C VAL A 232 -6.71 15.86 30.38
N ALA A 233 -6.15 17.03 30.71
CA ALA A 233 -4.73 17.18 31.05
C ALA A 233 -3.76 16.61 29.99
N GLY A 234 -4.10 16.74 28.70
CA GLY A 234 -3.39 16.11 27.58
C GLY A 234 -3.52 14.58 27.49
N LYS A 235 -4.18 13.93 28.45
CA LYS A 235 -4.44 12.49 28.46
C LYS A 235 -5.75 12.22 27.72
N HIS A 236 -5.72 11.33 26.73
CA HIS A 236 -6.92 10.90 26.05
C HIS A 236 -7.60 9.76 26.82
N LEU A 237 -8.90 9.87 27.03
CA LEU A 237 -9.74 8.94 27.80
C LEU A 237 -10.86 8.40 26.91
N THR A 238 -11.16 7.11 27.07
CA THR A 238 -12.27 6.43 26.39
C THR A 238 -13.09 5.62 27.40
N VAL A 239 -14.41 5.83 27.41
CA VAL A 239 -15.35 5.00 28.16
C VAL A 239 -16.10 4.09 27.20
N LEU A 240 -15.99 2.78 27.43
CA LEU A 240 -16.79 1.75 26.77
C LEU A 240 -17.92 1.31 27.70
N LYS A 241 -19.15 1.35 27.19
CA LYS A 241 -20.35 0.87 27.85
C LYS A 241 -20.79 -0.42 27.16
N VAL A 242 -20.80 -1.53 27.90
CA VAL A 242 -21.33 -2.82 27.44
C VAL A 242 -22.75 -2.98 28.00
N LEU A 243 -23.68 -3.46 27.18
CA LEU A 243 -25.08 -3.69 27.51
C LEU A 243 -25.50 -5.11 27.07
N ASN A 244 -26.09 -5.89 27.98
CA ASN A 244 -26.67 -7.20 27.66
C ASN A 244 -28.09 -7.03 27.08
N SER A 245 -28.18 -6.61 25.83
CA SER A 245 -29.44 -6.15 25.20
C SER A 245 -30.37 -7.25 24.67
N SER A 246 -29.91 -8.49 24.55
CA SER A 246 -30.47 -9.49 23.63
C SER A 246 -30.89 -10.81 24.26
N SER A 247 -30.63 -11.00 25.55
CA SER A 247 -30.72 -12.31 26.20
C SER A 247 -31.97 -12.45 27.10
N GLN A 248 -32.31 -13.72 27.35
CA GLN A 248 -33.10 -14.13 28.52
C GLN A 248 -32.17 -14.70 29.61
N GLU A 249 -30.88 -14.33 29.58
CA GLU A 249 -29.78 -15.07 30.21
C GLU A 249 -28.65 -14.14 30.67
N GLU A 250 -27.98 -14.51 31.76
CA GLU A 250 -26.76 -13.83 32.20
C GLU A 250 -25.60 -14.10 31.23
N ILE A 251 -24.81 -13.05 30.94
CA ILE A 251 -23.54 -13.18 30.24
C ILE A 251 -22.37 -12.83 31.17
N SER A 252 -21.22 -13.45 30.98
CA SER A 252 -19.99 -13.11 31.69
C SER A 252 -19.00 -12.44 30.73
N ILE A 253 -18.57 -11.21 31.03
CA ILE A 253 -17.51 -10.52 30.29
C ILE A 253 -16.15 -10.86 30.92
N TRP A 254 -15.22 -11.41 30.14
CA TRP A 254 -13.93 -11.92 30.60
C TRP A 254 -12.77 -10.95 30.35
N ASP A 255 -12.80 -10.21 29.23
CA ASP A 255 -11.83 -9.17 28.91
C ASP A 255 -12.42 -8.12 27.96
N ILE A 256 -11.90 -6.89 28.01
CA ILE A 256 -12.19 -5.82 27.07
C ILE A 256 -10.89 -5.07 26.75
N ARG A 257 -10.52 -5.04 25.47
CA ARG A 257 -9.33 -4.35 24.96
C ARG A 257 -9.71 -3.27 23.95
N ILE A 258 -9.03 -2.11 24.00
CA ILE A 258 -9.04 -1.12 22.92
C ILE A 258 -7.71 -1.25 22.19
N LEU A 259 -7.78 -1.41 20.87
CA LEU A 259 -6.63 -1.56 19.99
C LEU A 259 -6.66 -0.46 18.91
N PRO A 260 -5.51 0.14 18.56
CA PRO A 260 -5.42 0.94 17.35
C PRO A 260 -5.60 0.05 16.12
N ASN A 261 -6.35 0.53 15.13
CA ASN A 261 -6.53 -0.11 13.84
C ASN A 261 -5.84 0.74 12.76
N PHE A 262 -4.61 0.38 12.43
CA PHE A 262 -3.85 1.02 11.35
C PHE A 262 -4.30 0.56 9.95
N ASN A 263 -5.05 -0.54 9.86
CA ASN A 263 -5.54 -1.07 8.59
C ASN A 263 -6.72 -0.25 8.05
N ALA A 264 -6.58 0.30 6.85
CA ALA A 264 -7.60 1.11 6.18
C ALA A 264 -8.95 0.40 5.96
N SER A 265 -8.95 -0.94 6.00
CA SER A 265 -10.11 -1.80 5.72
C SER A 265 -10.94 -2.16 6.97
N TYR A 266 -10.51 -1.81 8.19
CA TYR A 266 -11.12 -2.24 9.45
C TYR A 266 -11.29 -3.77 9.57
N LEU A 267 -10.24 -4.53 9.25
CA LEU A 267 -10.25 -5.97 9.48
C LEU A 267 -10.24 -6.31 10.99
N PRO A 268 -10.91 -7.38 11.42
CA PRO A 268 -10.85 -7.88 12.79
C PRO A 268 -9.48 -8.51 13.10
N VAL A 269 -9.15 -8.64 14.39
CA VAL A 269 -7.96 -9.37 14.86
C VAL A 269 -8.18 -10.89 14.69
N MET A 270 -7.11 -11.65 14.51
CA MET A 270 -7.18 -13.11 14.40
C MET A 270 -7.65 -13.78 15.72
N PRO A 271 -8.17 -15.03 15.67
CA PRO A 271 -8.75 -15.71 16.84
C PRO A 271 -7.78 -16.01 17.99
N ASP A 272 -6.48 -16.06 17.70
CA ASP A 272 -5.39 -16.22 18.66
C ASP A 272 -4.98 -14.89 19.34
N GLY A 273 -5.62 -13.78 18.96
CA GLY A 273 -5.24 -12.43 19.38
C GLY A 273 -4.04 -11.87 18.63
N SER A 274 -3.51 -12.57 17.61
CA SER A 274 -2.48 -12.01 16.74
C SER A 274 -3.11 -10.90 15.89
N VAL A 275 -2.58 -9.68 16.06
CA VAL A 275 -2.75 -8.68 15.02
C VAL A 275 -1.81 -9.09 13.91
N LEU A 276 -2.38 -9.31 12.71
CA LEU A 276 -1.61 -9.21 11.48
C LEU A 276 -1.09 -7.76 11.40
N LEU A 277 0.05 -7.53 12.06
CA LEU A 277 0.93 -6.38 11.85
C LEU A 277 1.63 -6.57 10.50
N VAL A 278 0.80 -6.66 9.47
CA VAL A 278 1.21 -6.34 8.12
C VAL A 278 1.43 -4.85 8.14
N ASP A 279 2.65 -4.45 8.49
CA ASP A 279 3.29 -3.35 7.78
C ASP A 279 4.79 -3.24 8.03
N ASN A 280 5.51 -2.98 6.95
CA ASN A 280 6.80 -2.29 6.99
C ASN A 280 6.65 -0.83 6.50
N VAL A 281 5.43 -0.33 6.29
CA VAL A 281 5.16 1.11 6.28
C VAL A 281 5.45 1.65 7.68
N CYS A 282 6.56 2.37 7.81
CA CYS A 282 6.79 3.25 8.94
C CYS A 282 5.78 4.41 8.91
N HIS A 283 4.57 4.19 9.44
CA HIS A 283 3.81 5.28 10.03
C HIS A 283 4.73 6.02 11.01
N GLN A 284 4.74 7.36 10.96
CA GLN A 284 5.48 8.18 11.93
C GLN A 284 4.76 8.21 13.29
N SER A 285 4.53 7.04 13.88
CA SER A 285 3.79 6.85 15.13
C SER A 285 4.45 5.82 16.03
N GLY A 286 5.57 6.21 16.64
CA GLY A 286 6.04 5.60 17.90
C GLY A 286 5.21 6.06 19.11
N GLU A 287 3.96 6.51 18.88
CA GLU A 287 3.19 7.33 19.84
C GLU A 287 1.95 6.62 20.36
N VAL A 288 1.35 5.74 19.55
CA VAL A 288 0.25 4.85 19.95
C VAL A 288 0.61 3.42 19.59
N SER A 289 1.06 2.66 20.58
CA SER A 289 1.34 1.23 20.46
C SER A 289 0.08 0.38 20.63
N MET A 290 0.16 -0.91 20.29
CA MET A 290 -0.88 -1.89 20.59
C MET A 290 -1.26 -1.96 22.09
N GLY A 291 -0.31 -1.65 22.99
CA GLY A 291 -0.52 -1.64 24.43
C GLY A 291 -0.87 -0.26 25.02
N SER A 292 -1.01 0.78 24.20
CA SER A 292 -1.13 2.17 24.68
C SER A 292 -2.46 2.50 25.37
N PHE A 293 -3.52 1.70 25.20
CA PHE A 293 -4.80 1.91 25.91
C PHE A 293 -4.87 1.06 27.19
N CYS A 294 -4.47 1.63 28.32
CA CYS A 294 -4.59 0.96 29.62
C CYS A 294 -6.00 1.11 30.19
N ARG A 295 -6.65 -0.01 30.56
CA ARG A 295 -7.85 0.00 31.41
C ARG A 295 -7.50 0.61 32.78
N LEU A 296 -8.27 1.58 33.25
CA LEU A 296 -8.12 2.13 34.60
C LEU A 296 -8.90 1.27 35.60
N PRO A 297 -8.36 0.99 36.81
CA PRO A 297 -9.03 0.17 37.80
C PRO A 297 -10.26 0.89 38.38
N GLY A 298 -11.41 0.20 38.36
CA GLY A 298 -12.64 0.63 39.02
C GLY A 298 -12.88 -0.14 40.31
N THR A 299 -13.59 0.47 41.27
CA THR A 299 -13.86 -0.08 42.61
C THR A 299 -14.71 -1.36 42.64
N SER A 300 -15.29 -1.76 41.51
CA SER A 300 -16.08 -2.99 41.32
C SER A 300 -15.51 -3.94 40.23
N GLY A 301 -14.32 -3.63 39.68
CA GLY A 301 -13.89 -4.11 38.35
C GLY A 301 -13.05 -5.40 38.27
N CYS A 302 -13.42 -6.46 38.99
CA CYS A 302 -12.85 -7.80 38.73
C CYS A 302 -13.46 -8.43 37.46
N PHE A 303 -12.69 -9.28 36.78
CA PHE A 303 -13.20 -10.16 35.73
C PHE A 303 -13.27 -11.61 36.28
N PRO A 304 -14.24 -12.44 35.87
CA PRO A 304 -15.35 -12.11 34.96
C PRO A 304 -16.35 -11.15 35.59
N CYS A 305 -16.91 -10.26 34.76
CA CYS A 305 -17.97 -9.33 35.12
C CYS A 305 -19.31 -9.90 34.59
N PRO A 306 -20.20 -10.42 35.45
CA PRO A 306 -21.53 -10.84 35.04
C PRO A 306 -22.38 -9.62 34.65
N LEU A 307 -23.28 -9.81 33.68
CA LEU A 307 -24.31 -8.85 33.29
C LEU A 307 -25.64 -9.59 33.12
N SER A 308 -26.61 -9.25 33.94
CA SER A 308 -28.01 -9.68 33.84
C SER A 308 -28.63 -9.20 32.53
N ALA A 309 -29.79 -9.76 32.15
CA ALA A 309 -30.54 -9.24 31.00
C ALA A 309 -30.85 -7.74 31.18
N LEU A 310 -30.58 -6.93 30.15
CA LEU A 310 -30.66 -5.47 30.11
C LEU A 310 -29.68 -4.69 31.03
N GLU A 311 -28.75 -5.36 31.71
CA GLU A 311 -27.75 -4.70 32.55
C GLU A 311 -26.62 -4.04 31.72
N GLU A 312 -26.12 -2.89 32.18
CA GLU A 312 -25.01 -2.16 31.55
C GLU A 312 -23.86 -1.84 32.52
N HIS A 313 -22.62 -1.96 32.04
CA HIS A 313 -21.40 -1.62 32.80
C HIS A 313 -20.46 -0.74 31.99
N ASN A 314 -19.75 0.17 32.68
CA ASN A 314 -18.89 1.20 32.08
C ASN A 314 -17.41 0.94 32.40
N PHE A 315 -16.59 0.75 31.38
CA PHE A 315 -15.16 0.48 31.48
C PHE A 315 -14.36 1.68 30.96
N LEU A 316 -13.44 2.20 31.77
CA LEU A 316 -12.63 3.39 31.46
C LEU A 316 -11.21 3.00 31.03
N PHE A 317 -10.75 3.60 29.95
CA PHE A 317 -9.41 3.42 29.36
C PHE A 317 -8.69 4.76 29.20
N GLN A 318 -7.38 4.77 29.40
CA GLN A 318 -6.50 5.91 29.18
C GLN A 318 -5.42 5.58 28.15
N LEU A 319 -5.19 6.48 27.20
CA LEU A 319 -4.04 6.42 26.30
C LEU A 319 -2.74 6.79 27.05
N ARG A 320 -1.67 6.03 26.79
CA ARG A 320 -0.28 6.30 27.16
C ARG A 320 0.58 6.36 25.89
N GLY A 321 1.24 7.49 25.66
CA GLY A 321 2.18 7.71 24.56
C GLY A 321 3.47 8.35 25.06
N GLY A 322 4.52 8.37 24.23
CA GLY A 322 5.85 8.88 24.59
C GLY A 322 5.90 10.41 24.77
N GLU A 323 6.69 10.89 25.73
CA GLU A 323 6.70 12.29 26.17
C GLU A 323 7.60 13.23 25.32
N GLN A 324 8.30 12.74 24.30
CA GLN A 324 9.17 13.57 23.44
C GLN A 324 8.93 13.36 21.93
N PRO A 325 8.86 14.43 21.11
CA PRO A 325 8.60 14.34 19.68
C PRO A 325 9.89 14.23 18.84
N PRO A 326 9.90 13.42 17.76
CA PRO A 326 10.89 13.52 16.69
C PRO A 326 10.81 14.86 15.96
N GLN A 327 11.96 15.36 15.46
CA GLN A 327 11.99 16.60 14.68
C GLN A 327 11.42 16.38 13.26
N GLY A 328 10.25 16.95 12.95
CA GLY A 328 9.80 17.13 11.55
C GLY A 328 8.29 17.05 11.29
N ALA A 329 7.52 16.34 12.12
CA ALA A 329 6.09 16.14 11.89
C ALA A 329 5.29 17.46 11.97
N LYS A 330 4.41 17.72 10.98
CA LYS A 330 3.68 19.00 10.83
C LYS A 330 2.15 18.90 10.86
N GLU A 331 1.57 17.71 10.84
CA GLU A 331 0.12 17.49 10.74
C GLU A 331 -0.34 16.49 11.83
N GLY A 332 -1.59 16.61 12.26
CA GLY A 332 -2.16 15.82 13.36
C GLY A 332 -2.47 14.38 12.94
N LEU A 333 -2.16 13.40 13.80
CA LEU A 333 -2.35 11.99 13.48
C LEU A 333 -3.78 11.52 13.83
N GLU A 334 -4.54 11.06 12.85
CA GLU A 334 -5.82 10.37 13.08
C GLU A 334 -5.60 8.85 13.11
N VAL A 335 -6.00 8.21 14.22
CA VAL A 335 -5.84 6.77 14.46
C VAL A 335 -7.22 6.13 14.60
N PRO A 336 -7.65 5.25 13.67
CA PRO A 336 -8.86 4.45 13.84
C PRO A 336 -8.71 3.48 15.02
N LEU A 337 -9.82 3.12 15.68
CA LEU A 337 -9.79 2.25 16.87
C LEU A 337 -10.79 1.09 16.74
N ILE A 338 -10.46 -0.05 17.35
CA ILE A 338 -11.32 -1.23 17.50
C ILE A 338 -11.41 -1.60 18.98
N ALA A 339 -12.58 -2.06 19.42
CA ALA A 339 -12.75 -2.75 20.70
C ALA A 339 -12.88 -4.26 20.47
N VAL A 340 -12.25 -5.04 21.34
CA VAL A 340 -12.43 -6.49 21.44
C VAL A 340 -13.10 -6.78 22.79
N VAL A 341 -14.22 -7.51 22.78
CA VAL A 341 -14.90 -7.97 23.99
C VAL A 341 -14.91 -9.50 23.99
N GLN A 342 -14.32 -10.11 25.00
CA GLN A 342 -14.41 -11.54 25.28
C GLN A 342 -15.55 -11.79 26.26
N TRP A 343 -16.50 -12.66 25.91
CA TRP A 343 -17.70 -12.93 26.72
C TRP A 343 -18.13 -14.41 26.62
N SER A 344 -19.01 -14.87 27.51
CA SER A 344 -19.67 -16.18 27.43
C SER A 344 -21.07 -16.16 28.06
N THR A 345 -21.84 -17.23 27.90
CA THR A 345 -23.02 -17.57 28.72
C THR A 345 -22.80 -18.97 29.32
N PRO A 346 -23.34 -19.29 30.51
CA PRO A 346 -23.35 -20.65 31.06
C PRO A 346 -23.93 -21.73 30.13
N LYS A 347 -24.66 -21.36 29.07
CA LYS A 347 -25.29 -22.30 28.11
C LYS A 347 -24.50 -22.53 26.81
N LEU A 348 -23.17 -22.37 26.83
CA LEU A 348 -22.27 -22.78 25.74
C LEU A 348 -21.64 -24.16 26.04
N PRO A 349 -22.28 -25.30 25.75
CA PRO A 349 -21.78 -26.63 26.12
C PRO A 349 -20.47 -27.05 25.43
N PHE A 350 -20.03 -26.34 24.38
CA PHE A 350 -18.86 -26.71 23.57
C PHE A 350 -17.91 -25.54 23.25
N THR A 351 -18.18 -24.32 23.72
CA THR A 351 -17.42 -23.10 23.38
C THR A 351 -17.11 -22.31 24.65
N GLN A 352 -15.83 -22.19 25.01
CA GLN A 352 -15.43 -21.60 26.30
C GLN A 352 -15.70 -20.08 26.39
N SER A 353 -15.52 -19.36 25.29
CA SER A 353 -15.77 -17.92 25.19
C SER A 353 -16.05 -17.54 23.73
N ILE A 354 -16.57 -16.33 23.53
CA ILE A 354 -16.82 -15.71 22.22
C ILE A 354 -16.16 -14.33 22.23
N TYR A 355 -15.46 -14.01 21.15
CA TYR A 355 -14.79 -12.74 20.91
C TYR A 355 -15.58 -11.93 19.87
N THR A 356 -16.09 -10.78 20.29
CA THR A 356 -16.73 -9.81 19.38
C THR A 356 -15.84 -8.59 19.18
N HIS A 357 -15.58 -8.27 17.92
CA HIS A 357 -14.90 -7.05 17.48
C HIS A 357 -15.91 -5.94 17.18
N TYR A 358 -15.65 -4.70 17.61
CA TYR A 358 -16.51 -3.54 17.34
C TYR A 358 -15.71 -2.36 16.79
N ARG A 359 -16.28 -1.61 15.84
CA ARG A 359 -15.72 -0.35 15.34
C ARG A 359 -15.93 0.76 16.38
N LEU A 360 -14.82 1.38 16.83
CA LEU A 360 -14.86 2.60 17.64
C LEU A 360 -14.66 3.84 16.75
N PRO A 361 -15.00 5.05 17.22
CA PRO A 361 -14.62 6.28 16.53
C PRO A 361 -13.09 6.49 16.55
N SER A 362 -12.54 7.03 15.47
CA SER A 362 -11.13 7.40 15.37
C SER A 362 -10.76 8.50 16.36
N ILE A 363 -9.53 8.45 16.88
CA ILE A 363 -8.95 9.46 17.76
C ILE A 363 -7.97 10.35 16.99
N ARG A 364 -8.02 11.68 17.21
CA ARG A 364 -7.09 12.64 16.59
C ARG A 364 -6.08 13.17 17.61
N LEU A 365 -4.80 13.06 17.27
CA LEU A 365 -3.66 13.57 18.02
C LEU A 365 -3.16 14.86 17.34
N ASP A 366 -3.92 15.94 17.52
CA ASP A 366 -3.50 17.26 17.06
C ASP A 366 -2.28 17.74 17.88
N ARG A 367 -1.22 18.16 17.20
CA ARG A 367 -0.01 18.79 17.78
C ARG A 367 0.07 20.26 17.35
N PRO A 368 -0.54 21.21 18.08
CA PRO A 368 -0.56 22.61 17.66
C PRO A 368 0.81 23.25 17.92
N CYS A 369 1.33 24.00 16.94
CA CYS A 369 2.52 24.83 17.14
C CYS A 369 2.27 26.04 18.05
N PHE A 370 1.06 26.20 18.62
CA PHE A 370 0.67 27.31 19.49
C PHE A 370 -0.39 26.81 20.49
N VAL A 371 -0.02 26.70 21.77
CA VAL A 371 -0.83 26.04 22.82
C VAL A 371 -0.91 26.93 24.05
N MET A 372 -2.09 27.01 24.69
CA MET A 372 -2.29 27.68 25.97
C MET A 372 -2.79 26.66 27.00
N THR A 373 -1.94 26.21 27.91
CA THR A 373 -2.36 25.43 29.08
C THR A 373 -2.76 26.35 30.23
N ALA A 374 -3.45 25.81 31.24
CA ALA A 374 -3.83 26.54 32.44
C ALA A 374 -3.91 25.60 33.64
N SER A 375 -3.36 25.97 34.78
CA SER A 375 -3.32 25.18 36.02
C SER A 375 -3.76 26.03 37.22
N CYS A 376 -4.37 25.41 38.22
CA CYS A 376 -4.85 26.06 39.44
C CYS A 376 -4.48 25.21 40.65
N GLU A 377 -4.22 25.84 41.80
CA GLU A 377 -4.11 25.10 43.05
C GLU A 377 -5.46 24.53 43.49
N SER A 378 -5.41 23.41 44.18
CA SER A 378 -6.57 22.66 44.68
C SER A 378 -6.36 22.41 46.19
N PRO A 379 -7.34 22.71 47.07
CA PRO A 379 -8.73 23.03 46.74
C PRO A 379 -9.04 24.52 46.61
N VAL A 380 -9.90 24.87 45.64
CA VAL A 380 -10.52 26.21 45.57
C VAL A 380 -11.67 26.33 46.59
N ARG A 381 -11.80 27.48 47.25
CA ARG A 381 -12.88 27.80 48.19
C ARG A 381 -13.71 29.00 47.71
N THR A 382 -14.98 29.04 48.08
CA THR A 382 -15.86 30.19 47.84
C THR A 382 -15.41 31.41 48.63
N TYR A 383 -15.55 32.61 48.03
CA TYR A 383 -15.11 33.91 48.52
C TYR A 383 -13.59 34.09 48.74
N GLU A 384 -12.78 33.03 48.71
CA GLU A 384 -11.33 33.15 48.62
C GLU A 384 -10.88 33.45 47.17
N ARG A 385 -9.74 34.14 47.04
CA ARG A 385 -9.10 34.37 45.74
C ARG A 385 -8.23 33.17 45.38
N PHE A 386 -8.47 32.60 44.20
CA PHE A 386 -7.65 31.53 43.64
C PHE A 386 -6.93 32.01 42.38
N THR A 387 -5.76 31.45 42.12
CA THR A 387 -4.91 31.84 40.98
C THR A 387 -4.91 30.74 39.93
N VAL A 388 -5.26 31.09 38.70
CA VAL A 388 -5.09 30.22 37.53
C VAL A 388 -3.87 30.70 36.75
N THR A 389 -2.83 29.88 36.74
CA THR A 389 -1.59 30.10 36.00
C THR A 389 -1.75 29.56 34.58
N TYR A 390 -1.79 30.45 33.60
CA TYR A 390 -1.82 30.15 32.18
C TYR A 390 -0.40 30.07 31.62
N THR A 391 -0.12 29.13 30.73
CA THR A 391 1.18 29.03 30.04
C THR A 391 0.96 28.91 28.53
N LEU A 392 1.45 29.91 27.80
CA LEU A 392 1.45 29.93 26.34
C LEU A 392 2.77 29.38 25.81
N LEU A 393 2.71 28.35 24.98
CA LEU A 393 3.83 27.82 24.20
C LEU A 393 3.67 28.27 22.74
N ASN A 394 4.64 29.00 22.19
CA ASN A 394 4.61 29.53 20.83
C ASN A 394 5.78 29.01 19.99
N ASN A 395 5.52 27.98 19.20
CA ASN A 395 6.43 27.42 18.19
C ASN A 395 6.01 27.78 16.75
N LEU A 396 5.04 28.69 16.57
CA LEU A 396 4.45 29.02 15.28
C LEU A 396 5.24 30.14 14.57
N GLN A 397 5.17 31.36 15.11
CA GLN A 397 5.72 32.58 14.52
C GLN A 397 5.93 33.67 15.60
N ASP A 398 6.57 34.78 15.24
CA ASP A 398 6.66 35.95 16.12
C ASP A 398 5.31 36.71 16.17
N PHE A 399 4.90 37.11 17.37
CA PHE A 399 3.73 37.95 17.63
C PHE A 399 4.14 39.24 18.34
N LEU A 400 3.97 40.37 17.65
CA LEU A 400 4.25 41.73 18.10
C LEU A 400 3.58 42.07 19.44
N ALA A 401 2.33 41.61 19.62
CA ALA A 401 1.60 41.75 20.87
C ALA A 401 0.67 40.56 21.10
N VAL A 402 0.79 39.94 22.28
CA VAL A 402 -0.10 38.91 22.81
C VAL A 402 -0.89 39.47 23.99
N ARG A 403 -2.20 39.22 24.07
CA ARG A 403 -3.07 39.68 25.17
C ARG A 403 -4.12 38.65 25.53
N LEU A 404 -4.26 38.29 26.82
CA LEU A 404 -5.41 37.51 27.30
C LEU A 404 -6.46 38.46 27.90
N VAL A 405 -7.72 38.26 27.54
CA VAL A 405 -8.84 39.13 27.92
C VAL A 405 -10.00 38.29 28.45
N TRP A 406 -10.47 38.60 29.66
CA TRP A 406 -11.74 38.11 30.19
C TRP A 406 -12.87 38.95 29.60
N THR A 407 -13.78 38.29 28.91
CA THR A 407 -14.97 38.90 28.31
C THR A 407 -16.17 38.02 28.67
N PRO A 408 -16.84 38.30 29.80
CA PRO A 408 -17.97 37.48 30.26
C PRO A 408 -19.16 37.61 29.31
N GLU A 409 -19.33 38.78 28.71
CA GLU A 409 -20.40 39.09 27.74
C GLU A 409 -20.31 38.26 26.44
N HIS A 410 -21.42 37.59 26.12
CA HIS A 410 -21.67 37.00 24.81
C HIS A 410 -22.49 37.93 23.92
N ALA A 411 -21.83 38.56 22.94
CA ALA A 411 -22.50 39.23 21.82
C ALA A 411 -23.07 38.20 20.82
N GLN A 412 -24.05 37.38 21.23
CA GLN A 412 -24.84 36.53 20.33
C GLN A 412 -26.02 37.30 19.74
N ALA A 413 -25.74 38.18 18.78
CA ALA A 413 -26.78 38.77 17.94
C ALA A 413 -27.34 37.68 16.99
N GLY A 414 -28.50 37.10 17.31
CA GLY A 414 -29.22 36.20 16.39
C GLY A 414 -29.98 35.01 16.97
N LYS A 415 -29.97 34.76 18.29
CA LYS A 415 -30.80 33.71 18.92
C LYS A 415 -31.67 34.29 20.04
N GLN A 416 -32.96 33.96 20.01
CA GLN A 416 -33.84 34.10 21.16
C GLN A 416 -33.59 32.92 22.11
N LEU A 417 -33.20 33.23 23.35
CA LEU A 417 -33.13 32.31 24.48
C LEU A 417 -34.38 32.47 25.34
N CYS A 418 -34.79 31.44 26.08
CA CYS A 418 -35.93 31.57 27.00
C CYS A 418 -35.54 32.39 28.25
N GLU A 419 -36.53 32.84 29.03
CA GLU A 419 -36.26 33.58 30.26
C GLU A 419 -35.43 32.78 31.28
N GLU A 420 -35.61 31.46 31.34
CA GLU A 420 -34.90 30.60 32.29
C GLU A 420 -33.44 30.41 31.90
N GLU A 421 -33.15 30.20 30.62
CA GLU A 421 -31.78 30.24 30.06
C GLU A 421 -31.13 31.61 30.31
N ARG A 422 -31.87 32.71 30.12
CA ARG A 422 -31.37 34.07 30.38
C ARG A 422 -31.08 34.30 31.87
N ARG A 423 -31.93 33.82 32.78
CA ARG A 423 -31.71 33.89 34.24
C ARG A 423 -30.56 32.99 34.69
N ALA A 424 -30.44 31.78 34.14
CA ALA A 424 -29.32 30.86 34.41
C ALA A 424 -27.99 31.40 33.90
N MET A 425 -27.96 31.98 32.70
CA MET A 425 -26.77 32.62 32.13
C MET A 425 -26.35 33.84 32.96
N GLN A 426 -27.29 34.69 33.39
CA GLN A 426 -27.01 35.81 34.29
C GLN A 426 -26.42 35.31 35.63
N ALA A 427 -27.04 34.31 36.27
CA ALA A 427 -26.54 33.72 37.51
C ALA A 427 -25.15 33.07 37.38
N ALA A 428 -24.80 32.52 36.21
CA ALA A 428 -23.46 32.00 35.94
C ALA A 428 -22.42 33.13 35.82
N LEU A 429 -22.76 34.22 35.14
CA LEU A 429 -21.89 35.41 35.00
C LEU A 429 -21.63 36.07 36.37
N ASP A 430 -22.66 36.15 37.21
CA ASP A 430 -22.58 36.72 38.57
C ASP A 430 -21.96 35.78 39.62
N SER A 431 -21.47 34.59 39.22
CA SER A 431 -20.88 33.59 40.13
C SER A 431 -19.35 33.59 40.20
N ILE A 432 -18.63 34.20 39.25
CA ILE A 432 -17.16 34.29 39.26
C ILE A 432 -16.66 35.68 38.90
N VAL A 433 -15.84 36.26 39.78
CA VAL A 433 -15.13 37.52 39.53
C VAL A 433 -13.72 37.21 39.00
N CYS A 434 -13.33 37.82 37.87
CA CYS A 434 -11.97 37.84 37.38
C CYS A 434 -11.31 39.18 37.75
N HIS A 435 -10.35 39.18 38.68
CA HIS A 435 -9.69 40.41 39.16
C HIS A 435 -8.65 40.98 38.19
N THR A 436 -8.22 40.20 37.19
CA THR A 436 -7.21 40.59 36.19
C THR A 436 -7.74 40.38 34.77
N PRO A 437 -8.79 41.14 34.35
CA PRO A 437 -9.54 40.88 33.12
C PRO A 437 -8.81 41.28 31.82
N LEU A 438 -7.70 42.01 31.89
CA LEU A 438 -6.89 42.40 30.74
C LEU A 438 -5.40 42.22 31.05
N ASN A 439 -4.78 41.21 30.44
CA ASN A 439 -3.36 40.93 30.58
C ASN A 439 -2.66 41.21 29.25
N ASN A 440 -1.67 42.11 29.25
CA ASN A 440 -0.85 42.40 28.07
C ASN A 440 0.50 41.69 28.24
N LEU A 441 0.76 40.64 27.46
CA LEU A 441 1.95 39.80 27.58
C LEU A 441 3.14 40.32 26.74
N GLY A 442 2.92 41.36 25.92
CA GLY A 442 3.96 41.92 25.06
C GLY A 442 4.34 40.99 23.91
N PHE A 443 5.63 40.93 23.59
CA PHE A 443 6.18 40.21 22.44
C PHE A 443 6.38 38.71 22.72
N SER A 444 5.88 37.85 21.85
CA SER A 444 6.13 36.40 21.90
C SER A 444 6.91 35.97 20.66
N ARG A 445 8.13 35.50 20.85
CA ARG A 445 8.98 34.94 19.77
C ARG A 445 8.59 33.51 19.46
N LYS A 446 8.85 33.05 18.24
CA LYS A 446 8.87 31.63 17.91
C LYS A 446 9.91 30.90 18.78
N GLY A 447 9.52 29.79 19.39
CA GLY A 447 10.29 29.07 20.40
C GLY A 447 10.12 29.58 21.84
N SER A 448 9.24 30.56 22.10
CA SER A 448 9.04 31.10 23.46
C SER A 448 7.92 30.41 24.23
N ALA A 449 8.11 30.35 25.55
CA ALA A 449 7.07 30.07 26.54
C ALA A 449 6.78 31.34 27.34
N LEU A 450 5.51 31.64 27.60
CA LEU A 450 5.06 32.77 28.42
C LEU A 450 4.04 32.29 29.45
N THR A 451 4.46 32.26 30.72
CA THR A 451 3.61 31.90 31.86
C THR A 451 3.15 33.15 32.60
N PHE A 452 1.87 33.20 32.99
CA PHE A 452 1.24 34.35 33.62
C PHE A 452 0.03 33.92 34.46
N SER A 453 -0.26 34.65 35.52
CA SER A 453 -1.26 34.25 36.52
C SER A 453 -2.45 35.21 36.53
N VAL A 454 -3.66 34.64 36.47
CA VAL A 454 -4.93 35.38 36.55
C VAL A 454 -5.63 35.02 37.85
N ALA A 455 -5.93 36.03 38.66
CA ALA A 455 -6.64 35.87 39.92
C ALA A 455 -8.17 35.91 39.71
N PHE A 456 -8.86 34.90 40.25
CA PHE A 456 -10.30 34.73 40.24
C PHE A 456 -10.86 34.60 41.67
N GLN A 457 -12.17 34.77 41.83
CA GLN A 457 -12.88 34.56 43.09
C GLN A 457 -14.27 33.96 42.78
N ALA A 458 -14.59 32.80 43.39
CA ALA A 458 -15.88 32.14 43.19
C ALA A 458 -16.87 32.61 44.26
N LEU A 459 -17.98 33.21 43.85
CA LEU A 459 -19.00 33.78 44.75
C LEU A 459 -20.08 32.77 45.15
N ARG A 460 -20.11 31.59 44.51
CA ARG A 460 -21.04 30.48 44.79
C ARG A 460 -20.33 29.14 44.64
N THR A 461 -20.82 28.12 45.34
CA THR A 461 -20.47 26.72 45.05
C THR A 461 -21.12 26.32 43.72
N GLY A 462 -20.38 25.58 42.88
CA GLY A 462 -20.88 25.19 41.56
C GLY A 462 -19.78 24.69 40.64
N LEU A 463 -20.16 24.37 39.41
CA LEU A 463 -19.29 23.90 38.35
C LEU A 463 -19.20 24.98 37.26
N PHE A 464 -17.98 25.44 36.93
CA PHE A 464 -17.79 26.61 36.08
C PHE A 464 -16.68 26.38 35.05
N GLU A 465 -16.93 26.79 33.80
CA GLU A 465 -15.99 26.64 32.67
C GLU A 465 -15.35 27.99 32.29
N LEU A 466 -14.18 28.29 32.87
CA LEU A 466 -13.50 29.58 32.69
C LEU A 466 -13.08 29.89 31.24
N SER A 467 -12.90 28.86 30.38
CA SER A 467 -12.51 29.02 28.98
C SER A 467 -13.54 29.72 28.10
N GLN A 468 -14.83 29.64 28.42
CA GLN A 468 -15.88 30.25 27.58
C GLN A 468 -15.74 31.79 27.53
N HIS A 469 -15.26 32.39 28.63
CA HIS A 469 -15.16 33.85 28.79
C HIS A 469 -13.73 34.39 28.54
N MET A 470 -12.69 33.56 28.61
CA MET A 470 -11.33 33.97 28.24
C MET A 470 -11.12 34.00 26.72
N LYS A 471 -10.42 35.03 26.22
CA LYS A 471 -10.11 35.20 24.79
C LYS A 471 -8.68 35.69 24.59
N LEU A 472 -7.94 35.06 23.67
CA LEU A 472 -6.56 35.43 23.32
C LEU A 472 -6.56 36.29 22.05
N LYS A 473 -5.88 37.44 22.11
CA LYS A 473 -5.76 38.40 21.00
C LYS A 473 -4.31 38.53 20.56
N LEU A 474 -4.06 38.48 19.26
CA LEU A 474 -2.73 38.43 18.66
C LEU A 474 -2.54 39.52 17.59
N GLN A 475 -1.32 40.06 17.51
CA GLN A 475 -0.88 41.04 16.50
C GLN A 475 0.43 40.59 15.87
N PHE A 476 0.57 40.72 14.56
CA PHE A 476 1.75 40.30 13.79
C PHE A 476 1.87 41.07 12.47
N THR A 477 3.07 41.07 11.87
CA THR A 477 3.31 41.59 10.51
C THR A 477 2.90 40.57 9.45
N ALA A 478 2.43 41.04 8.30
CA ALA A 478 2.29 40.22 7.10
C ALA A 478 3.52 40.41 6.19
N SER A 479 4.12 39.32 5.71
CA SER A 479 5.28 39.37 4.82
C SER A 479 4.87 39.71 3.38
N VAL A 480 5.67 40.57 2.73
CA VAL A 480 5.60 40.88 1.30
C VAL A 480 6.98 40.65 0.71
N SER A 481 7.07 39.92 -0.40
CA SER A 481 8.32 39.42 -0.96
C SER A 481 8.74 40.16 -2.23
N HIS A 482 9.61 41.17 -2.13
CA HIS A 482 10.54 41.60 -3.19
C HIS A 482 11.59 42.59 -2.64
N PRO A 483 12.90 42.43 -2.93
CA PRO A 483 13.92 43.44 -2.65
C PRO A 483 14.27 44.32 -3.88
N PRO A 484 14.61 45.61 -3.71
CA PRO A 484 15.20 46.44 -4.76
C PRO A 484 16.74 46.22 -4.89
N PRO A 485 17.36 46.60 -6.02
CA PRO A 485 18.79 46.33 -6.30
C PRO A 485 19.77 47.30 -5.61
N GLU A 486 21.03 46.86 -5.52
CA GLU A 486 22.13 47.57 -4.83
C GLU A 486 22.65 48.82 -5.57
N ALA A 487 23.17 49.78 -4.79
CA ALA A 487 24.03 50.86 -5.26
C ALA A 487 25.24 51.04 -4.31
N ARG A 488 26.36 51.57 -4.85
CA ARG A 488 27.71 51.46 -4.27
C ARG A 488 28.04 52.48 -3.14
N PRO A 489 29.07 52.22 -2.30
CA PRO A 489 29.35 52.99 -1.09
C PRO A 489 30.38 54.12 -1.25
N LEU A 490 30.44 55.03 -0.27
CA LEU A 490 31.59 55.77 0.30
C LEU A 490 31.01 56.73 1.39
N SER A 491 31.29 56.60 2.69
CA SER A 491 32.54 56.88 3.43
C SER A 491 32.77 58.35 3.81
N ARG A 492 32.48 58.70 5.08
CA ARG A 492 33.48 59.19 6.06
C ARG A 492 32.92 59.25 7.50
N LYS A 493 33.83 59.32 8.48
CA LYS A 493 33.55 59.41 9.94
C LYS A 493 33.61 60.87 10.39
N SER A 494 32.79 61.27 11.39
CA SER A 494 33.29 61.73 12.72
C SER A 494 32.25 62.40 13.65
N SER A 495 31.80 61.66 14.68
CA SER A 495 31.66 62.17 16.07
C SER A 495 30.56 63.24 16.39
N PRO A 496 30.37 63.71 17.65
CA PRO A 496 29.56 62.97 18.65
C PRO A 496 28.60 63.86 19.53
N SER A 497 27.98 63.24 20.57
CA SER A 497 27.24 63.83 21.73
C SER A 497 25.89 64.56 21.45
N SER A 498 24.75 64.28 22.10
CA SER A 498 24.34 64.30 23.56
C SER A 498 24.03 65.73 24.07
N PRO A 499 23.22 65.98 25.15
CA PRO A 499 22.36 65.13 26.03
C PRO A 499 20.82 65.40 25.84
N ALA A 500 19.83 64.68 26.42
CA ALA A 500 19.28 64.63 27.82
C ALA A 500 18.72 65.98 28.37
N VAL A 501 17.64 66.12 29.18
CA VAL A 501 16.73 65.19 29.92
C VAL A 501 15.46 65.95 30.48
N ARG A 502 14.55 65.31 31.28
CA ARG A 502 13.44 65.90 32.15
C ARG A 502 12.11 66.39 31.48
N ASP A 503 10.93 66.49 32.14
CA ASP A 503 10.31 65.83 33.33
C ASP A 503 8.75 66.02 33.44
N LEU A 504 8.08 65.32 34.38
CA LEU A 504 6.77 65.59 35.10
C LEU A 504 5.35 65.76 34.43
N VAL A 505 4.44 64.78 34.67
CA VAL A 505 3.23 64.79 35.60
C VAL A 505 1.92 65.66 35.39
N GLU A 506 0.75 64.97 35.38
CA GLU A 506 -0.68 65.37 35.72
C GLU A 506 -1.48 66.41 34.84
N ARG A 507 -2.85 66.49 34.78
CA ARG A 507 -4.05 65.72 35.28
C ARG A 507 -5.37 66.08 34.50
N HIS A 508 -6.36 65.15 34.45
CA HIS A 508 -7.81 65.36 34.11
C HIS A 508 -8.18 65.87 32.68
N GLN A 509 -9.43 65.81 32.15
CA GLN A 509 -10.80 65.58 32.70
C GLN A 509 -11.66 64.64 31.78
N ALA A 510 -13.01 64.63 31.81
CA ALA A 510 -13.85 63.47 31.40
C ALA A 510 -15.12 63.74 30.52
N SER A 511 -15.84 62.65 30.14
CA SER A 511 -17.22 62.55 29.57
C SER A 511 -17.43 62.76 28.03
N LEU A 512 -18.61 62.47 27.42
CA LEU A 512 -19.29 61.16 27.19
C LEU A 512 -20.44 61.23 26.14
N GLY A 513 -20.51 60.32 25.15
CA GLY A 513 -21.78 59.67 24.71
C GLY A 513 -22.52 60.02 23.38
N ARG A 514 -23.34 59.03 22.94
CA ARG A 514 -24.51 59.02 22.00
C ARG A 514 -24.38 58.80 20.47
N SER A 515 -25.51 58.37 19.88
CA SER A 515 -25.64 57.51 18.67
C SER A 515 -27.10 57.35 18.16
N GLN A 516 -27.34 56.84 16.94
CA GLN A 516 -28.64 56.33 16.39
C GLN A 516 -28.40 55.20 15.34
N SER A 517 -29.05 54.01 15.42
CA SER A 517 -30.23 53.47 14.65
C SER A 517 -29.87 52.75 13.30
N PHE A 518 -30.67 51.90 12.61
CA PHE A 518 -32.03 51.34 12.87
C PHE A 518 -32.18 49.80 12.51
N SER A 519 -32.95 49.34 11.48
CA SER A 519 -33.44 47.93 11.34
C SER A 519 -33.92 47.47 9.93
N HIS A 520 -34.03 46.15 9.64
CA HIS A 520 -35.19 45.49 8.94
C HIS A 520 -35.15 43.91 8.76
N GLN A 521 -36.29 43.25 9.07
CA GLN A 521 -37.01 42.04 8.53
C GLN A 521 -36.37 40.71 7.96
N GLN A 522 -37.26 39.68 7.83
CA GLN A 522 -37.05 38.25 7.43
C GLN A 522 -38.31 37.74 6.64
N PRO A 523 -38.28 36.67 5.80
CA PRO A 523 -39.01 35.41 6.12
C PRO A 523 -38.38 34.08 5.55
N SER A 524 -39.18 33.07 5.12
CA SER A 524 -38.89 31.62 5.31
C SER A 524 -39.24 30.61 4.16
N ARG A 525 -39.22 29.29 4.45
CA ARG A 525 -39.19 28.06 3.58
C ARG A 525 -40.51 27.65 2.86
N SER A 526 -40.42 26.79 1.81
CA SER A 526 -41.17 25.49 1.67
C SER A 526 -40.76 24.66 0.41
N HIS A 527 -41.41 23.50 0.14
CA HIS A 527 -41.04 22.44 -0.85
C HIS A 527 -42.06 22.30 -2.03
N LEU A 528 -41.66 21.72 -3.19
CA LEU A 528 -42.23 20.46 -3.82
C LEU A 528 -42.00 20.26 -5.36
N MET A 529 -41.50 19.06 -5.73
CA MET A 529 -41.88 18.14 -6.85
C MET A 529 -42.05 18.56 -8.36
N ARG A 530 -41.22 17.91 -9.21
CA ARG A 530 -41.58 17.05 -10.41
C ARG A 530 -41.56 17.59 -11.87
N SER A 531 -41.03 16.74 -12.79
CA SER A 531 -41.12 16.71 -14.29
C SER A 531 -40.53 17.90 -15.09
N GLY A 532 -39.93 17.78 -16.27
CA GLY A 532 -39.71 16.67 -17.21
C GLY A 532 -39.57 17.16 -18.67
N SER A 533 -38.50 16.71 -19.36
CA SER A 533 -38.39 16.55 -20.83
C SER A 533 -38.10 17.76 -21.79
N VAL A 534 -37.70 17.38 -23.02
CA VAL A 534 -37.60 18.12 -24.30
C VAL A 534 -36.29 18.89 -24.65
N MET A 535 -36.04 18.96 -25.96
CA MET A 535 -34.91 19.55 -26.73
C MET A 535 -35.07 21.09 -26.89
N GLU A 536 -34.30 21.91 -27.65
CA GLU A 536 -33.49 21.68 -28.86
C GLU A 536 -32.39 22.77 -29.13
N ARG A 537 -31.54 22.44 -30.12
CA ARG A 537 -30.38 23.07 -30.82
C ARG A 537 -30.34 24.58 -31.16
N ARG A 538 -29.14 24.97 -31.66
CA ARG A 538 -28.69 26.16 -32.45
C ARG A 538 -28.38 27.41 -31.61
N ALA A 539 -27.22 28.10 -31.65
CA ALA A 539 -26.09 28.30 -32.59
C ALA A 539 -26.27 29.42 -33.65
N ILE A 540 -25.34 30.40 -33.67
CA ILE A 540 -24.90 31.30 -34.78
C ILE A 540 -23.72 32.21 -34.31
N THR A 541 -22.84 32.65 -35.23
CA THR A 541 -21.65 33.56 -35.07
C THR A 541 -21.40 34.32 -36.41
N PRO A 542 -20.43 35.28 -36.58
CA PRO A 542 -19.56 36.02 -35.64
C PRO A 542 -20.04 37.50 -35.45
N PRO A 543 -19.56 38.65 -36.04
CA PRO A 543 -18.34 39.07 -36.79
C PRO A 543 -17.53 40.27 -36.14
N VAL A 544 -16.18 40.35 -36.15
CA VAL A 544 -15.18 40.95 -37.11
C VAL A 544 -14.73 42.44 -36.90
N ALA A 545 -13.40 42.64 -36.75
CA ALA A 545 -12.52 43.82 -37.04
C ALA A 545 -12.39 45.08 -36.11
N SER A 546 -11.27 45.82 -36.31
CA SER A 546 -10.74 47.02 -35.59
C SER A 546 -10.54 48.22 -36.57
N PRO A 547 -10.10 49.48 -36.21
CA PRO A 547 -8.73 49.82 -35.75
C PRO A 547 -8.53 51.16 -34.91
N VAL A 548 -7.29 51.71 -34.89
CA VAL A 548 -6.65 52.90 -34.23
C VAL A 548 -7.37 54.28 -34.35
N GLY A 549 -7.20 55.33 -33.51
CA GLY A 549 -6.44 55.54 -32.24
C GLY A 549 -5.52 56.81 -32.16
N ARG A 550 -5.13 57.27 -30.92
CA ARG A 550 -4.10 58.32 -30.55
C ARG A 550 -4.44 59.83 -30.79
N PRO A 551 -3.67 60.84 -30.25
CA PRO A 551 -2.51 60.83 -29.29
C PRO A 551 -2.51 61.89 -28.12
N LEU A 552 -1.38 61.93 -27.37
CA LEU A 552 -0.89 62.93 -26.37
C LEU A 552 -1.40 62.75 -24.90
N TYR A 553 -0.73 63.23 -23.83
CA TYR A 553 0.55 63.97 -23.63
C TYR A 553 1.37 63.43 -22.41
N LEU A 554 2.35 64.18 -21.85
CA LEU A 554 3.37 63.77 -20.84
C LEU A 554 3.84 64.92 -19.92
N PRO A 555 4.66 64.70 -18.83
CA PRO A 555 4.94 63.49 -18.03
C PRO A 555 4.36 63.66 -16.58
N PRO A 556 5.05 63.84 -15.40
CA PRO A 556 6.47 63.74 -14.94
C PRO A 556 6.76 62.44 -14.15
N ASP A 557 7.41 62.48 -12.96
CA ASP A 557 7.99 61.31 -12.24
C ASP A 557 7.97 61.39 -10.68
N LYS A 558 7.94 60.22 -10.01
CA LYS A 558 8.21 59.87 -8.56
C LYS A 558 7.68 60.69 -7.36
N ALA A 559 6.99 59.98 -6.42
CA ALA A 559 7.21 60.11 -4.97
C ALA A 559 6.72 58.90 -4.12
N VAL A 560 7.63 58.33 -3.29
CA VAL A 560 7.44 57.64 -1.99
C VAL A 560 6.40 56.49 -1.81
N LEU A 561 6.91 55.33 -1.36
CA LEU A 561 6.15 54.21 -0.76
C LEU A 561 5.87 54.43 0.74
N SER A 562 4.75 53.91 1.25
CA SER A 562 4.49 53.78 2.70
C SER A 562 4.42 52.31 3.14
N LEU A 563 5.16 51.97 4.21
CA LEU A 563 5.02 50.70 4.92
C LEU A 563 4.05 50.86 6.09
N ASP A 564 2.98 50.05 6.11
CA ASP A 564 2.67 49.12 7.23
C ASP A 564 1.27 48.52 7.08
N LYS A 565 1.17 47.19 7.13
CA LYS A 565 -0.09 46.44 7.26
C LYS A 565 0.00 45.45 8.41
N ILE A 566 -0.30 45.92 9.61
CA ILE A 566 -0.36 45.10 10.83
C ILE A 566 -1.68 44.32 10.87
N ALA A 567 -1.59 42.99 10.93
CA ALA A 567 -2.76 42.12 11.06
C ALA A 567 -3.19 41.96 12.52
N LYS A 568 -4.51 41.86 12.76
CA LYS A 568 -5.12 41.62 14.07
C LYS A 568 -6.11 40.46 13.95
N ARG A 569 -6.02 39.45 14.82
CA ARG A 569 -6.98 38.33 14.91
C ARG A 569 -7.36 38.03 16.36
N ASN A 570 -8.60 37.59 16.56
CA ASN A 570 -9.12 37.04 17.82
C ASN A 570 -9.37 35.54 17.61
N TYR A 571 -9.09 34.70 18.61
CA TYR A 571 -9.40 33.27 18.59
C TYR A 571 -10.32 32.90 19.77
N LEU A 572 -11.18 31.90 19.57
CA LEU A 572 -12.07 31.31 20.57
C LEU A 572 -11.58 29.90 20.94
N PHE A 573 -11.68 29.54 22.22
CA PHE A 573 -11.32 28.21 22.70
C PHE A 573 -12.47 27.20 22.48
N ARG A 574 -12.15 25.90 22.39
CA ARG A 574 -13.13 24.81 22.41
C ARG A 574 -12.97 23.95 23.67
N THR A 575 -13.94 24.08 24.58
CA THR A 575 -14.36 23.12 25.63
C THR A 575 -13.32 22.55 26.60
N GLY A 576 -13.57 22.71 27.91
CA GLY A 576 -12.94 21.94 28.99
C GLY A 576 -13.88 21.74 30.19
N ILE A 577 -14.26 20.49 30.47
CA ILE A 577 -15.20 20.15 31.56
C ILE A 577 -14.43 20.00 32.87
N CYS A 578 -14.81 20.76 33.91
CA CYS A 578 -14.44 20.48 35.30
C CYS A 578 -15.41 19.43 35.88
N SER A 579 -15.06 18.70 36.95
CA SER A 579 -16.01 17.77 37.60
C SER A 579 -15.65 17.42 39.04
N GLN A 580 -16.62 17.46 39.94
CA GLN A 580 -16.56 16.75 41.22
C GLN A 580 -17.97 16.26 41.62
N SER A 581 -18.04 15.04 42.15
CA SER A 581 -19.27 14.43 42.68
C SER A 581 -19.19 14.35 44.20
N CYS A 582 -20.21 14.83 44.90
CA CYS A 582 -20.39 14.59 46.33
C CYS A 582 -21.71 13.86 46.56
N PHE A 583 -21.66 12.68 47.16
CA PHE A 583 -22.82 12.05 47.78
C PHE A 583 -23.06 12.65 49.18
N PRO A 584 -24.31 12.67 49.69
CA PRO A 584 -24.60 13.16 51.03
C PRO A 584 -24.39 12.07 52.09
N SER A 585 -23.47 12.30 53.01
CA SER A 585 -23.40 11.60 54.29
C SER A 585 -23.10 12.60 55.41
N ARG A 586 -23.80 12.48 56.54
CA ARG A 586 -23.49 13.26 57.74
C ARG A 586 -22.16 12.76 58.33
N ASP A 587 -21.08 13.54 58.18
CA ASP A 587 -20.44 14.22 59.32
C ASP A 587 -19.10 14.90 58.94
N SER A 588 -18.80 15.98 59.67
CA SER A 588 -17.48 16.58 59.91
C SER A 588 -16.43 16.71 58.77
N VAL A 589 -16.36 17.93 58.22
CA VAL A 589 -15.12 18.69 57.91
C VAL A 589 -14.31 18.38 56.62
N ARG A 590 -13.80 19.48 56.01
CA ARG A 590 -12.88 19.56 54.84
C ARG A 590 -13.43 19.12 53.47
N SER A 591 -14.46 19.83 53.00
CA SER A 591 -14.76 19.92 51.56
C SER A 591 -13.61 20.61 50.80
N GLY A 592 -13.18 20.03 49.67
CA GLY A 592 -12.12 20.58 48.83
C GLY A 592 -12.37 20.37 47.34
N VAL A 593 -12.38 21.47 46.57
CA VAL A 593 -12.68 21.47 45.12
C VAL A 593 -11.43 21.19 44.31
N THR A 594 -11.32 19.98 43.75
CA THR A 594 -10.19 19.61 42.88
C THR A 594 -10.38 20.14 41.46
N VAL A 595 -9.52 21.09 41.07
CA VAL A 595 -9.53 21.73 39.75
C VAL A 595 -8.45 21.12 38.87
N LEU A 596 -8.83 20.51 37.75
CA LEU A 596 -7.92 20.02 36.73
C LEU A 596 -8.28 20.66 35.38
N ILE A 597 -7.34 21.39 34.78
CA ILE A 597 -7.57 22.18 33.56
C ILE A 597 -6.44 21.92 32.55
N THR A 598 -6.78 21.85 31.26
CA THR A 598 -5.90 22.12 30.11
C THR A 598 -6.75 22.56 28.94
N TYR A 599 -6.25 23.46 28.11
CA TYR A 599 -6.91 23.87 26.87
C TYR A 599 -5.99 23.66 25.66
N GLN A 600 -6.61 23.55 24.49
CA GLN A 600 -5.93 23.37 23.22
C GLN A 600 -6.64 24.23 22.15
N MET A 601 -5.87 24.93 21.31
CA MET A 601 -6.41 25.60 20.13
C MET A 601 -6.21 24.72 18.90
N SER A 602 -7.24 24.64 18.06
CA SER A 602 -7.17 24.03 16.73
C SER A 602 -7.35 25.13 15.68
N ASN A 603 -6.56 25.07 14.60
CA ASN A 603 -6.48 26.12 13.59
C ASN A 603 -7.42 25.82 12.41
N LYS A 604 -8.13 26.84 11.89
CA LYS A 604 -8.94 26.70 10.67
C LYS A 604 -8.29 27.42 9.50
N GLN A 605 -7.91 26.63 8.49
CA GLN A 605 -7.49 26.99 7.12
C GLN A 605 -6.52 28.18 6.94
N LEU A 606 -5.35 27.85 6.39
CA LEU A 606 -4.78 28.63 5.29
C LEU A 606 -4.12 27.65 4.32
N GLN A 607 -4.44 27.76 3.03
CA GLN A 607 -3.96 26.85 1.99
C GLN A 607 -3.72 27.67 0.72
N ASP A 608 -2.44 27.99 0.45
CA ASP A 608 -1.88 28.23 -0.89
C ASP A 608 -0.39 28.59 -0.80
N SER A 609 0.32 28.45 -1.93
CA SER A 609 1.69 28.93 -2.19
C SER A 609 2.83 28.36 -1.31
N THR A 610 3.40 27.21 -1.72
CA THR A 610 4.84 26.93 -1.53
C THR A 610 5.41 26.09 -2.68
N ASP A 611 5.46 26.67 -3.87
CA ASP A 611 6.45 26.27 -4.89
C ASP A 611 7.66 27.23 -4.81
N LEU A 612 8.76 26.92 -5.51
CA LEU A 612 9.97 27.74 -5.67
C LEU A 612 10.85 27.92 -4.41
N PHE A 613 11.32 26.83 -3.79
CA PHE A 613 12.40 26.91 -2.78
C PHE A 613 13.51 25.82 -2.84
N ILE A 614 13.84 25.33 -4.04
CA ILE A 614 15.03 24.46 -4.26
C ILE A 614 16.10 25.21 -5.06
N ARG A 615 16.80 26.17 -4.42
CA ARG A 615 18.01 26.77 -5.02
C ARG A 615 19.00 27.50 -4.09
N GLN A 616 19.32 26.95 -2.91
CA GLN A 616 20.58 27.29 -2.18
C GLN A 616 20.81 26.35 -0.97
N PHE A 617 21.58 25.27 -1.14
CA PHE A 617 22.24 24.58 0.00
C PHE A 617 23.48 23.76 -0.46
N LYS A 618 24.53 24.45 -0.90
CA LYS A 618 25.88 23.91 -1.12
C LYS A 618 26.90 24.84 -0.46
N TRP A 619 27.14 24.69 0.85
CA TRP A 619 28.33 25.25 1.54
C TRP A 619 28.54 24.69 2.97
N HIS A 620 28.46 23.36 3.12
CA HIS A 620 28.77 22.68 4.40
C HIS A 620 29.36 21.26 4.24
N MET A 621 30.16 21.05 3.18
CA MET A 621 30.81 19.76 2.87
C MET A 621 32.33 19.91 2.70
N THR A 622 32.94 20.73 3.56
CA THR A 622 34.37 21.09 3.47
C THR A 622 35.11 21.06 4.81
N MET A 623 34.43 20.71 5.92
CA MET A 623 35.02 20.76 7.27
C MET A 623 34.95 19.45 8.07
N VAL A 624 34.39 18.37 7.51
CA VAL A 624 34.34 17.03 8.16
C VAL A 624 35.50 16.13 7.69
N VAL A 625 35.96 16.31 6.45
CA VAL A 625 36.99 15.45 5.81
C VAL A 625 38.35 15.55 6.51
N GLY A 626 38.70 16.71 7.09
CA GLY A 626 39.99 16.94 7.73
C GLY A 626 40.20 16.15 9.04
N SER A 627 39.14 15.82 9.78
CA SER A 627 39.25 15.21 11.10
C SER A 627 39.47 13.69 11.08
N VAL A 628 39.04 13.01 10.00
CA VAL A 628 39.13 11.54 9.88
C VAL A 628 40.56 11.10 9.54
N LEU A 629 41.27 11.85 8.70
CA LEU A 629 42.62 11.50 8.24
C LEU A 629 43.65 11.38 9.37
N ALA A 630 43.51 12.16 10.44
CA ALA A 630 44.43 12.14 11.58
C ALA A 630 44.31 10.86 12.44
N ILE A 631 43.13 10.24 12.48
CA ILE A 631 42.86 9.06 13.33
C ILE A 631 43.40 7.79 12.66
N CYS A 632 43.25 7.67 11.33
CA CYS A 632 43.72 6.49 10.58
C CYS A 632 45.25 6.31 10.61
N ILE A 633 46.02 7.38 10.75
CA ILE A 633 47.50 7.33 10.77
C ILE A 633 48.04 6.72 12.08
N LEU A 634 47.30 6.80 13.19
CA LEU A 634 47.79 6.36 14.50
C LEU A 634 47.63 4.85 14.74
N TYR A 635 46.81 4.14 13.96
CA TYR A 635 46.46 2.73 14.20
C TYR A 635 47.40 1.73 13.49
N ILE A 636 48.25 2.17 12.56
CA ILE A 636 49.12 1.28 11.76
C ILE A 636 50.52 1.17 12.39
N ARG A 637 50.60 0.69 13.64
CA ARG A 637 51.83 0.18 14.28
C ARG A 637 51.57 -0.76 15.47
N VAL A 638 51.31 -2.06 15.21
CA VAL A 638 51.84 -3.21 16.00
C VAL A 638 51.82 -4.48 15.11
N SER A 639 53.02 -5.03 14.89
CA SER A 639 53.44 -6.44 14.68
C SER A 639 52.64 -7.51 13.89
N TRP A 640 53.40 -8.23 13.05
CA TRP A 640 53.18 -9.64 12.59
C TRP A 640 53.63 -10.64 13.70
N LEU A 641 53.71 -11.98 13.61
CA LEU A 641 54.03 -12.90 12.49
C LEU A 641 53.72 -14.40 12.81
N ASP A 642 53.42 -15.19 11.76
CA ASP A 642 53.39 -16.66 11.50
C ASP A 642 53.35 -17.76 12.60
N SER A 643 52.61 -18.84 12.29
CA SER A 643 53.00 -20.28 12.45
C SER A 643 52.03 -21.22 11.68
N THR A 644 52.41 -22.49 11.42
CA THR A 644 51.78 -23.36 10.37
C THR A 644 51.70 -24.88 10.70
N ILE A 645 50.98 -25.68 9.87
CA ILE A 645 50.97 -27.18 9.74
C ILE A 645 50.14 -27.97 10.82
N PRO A 646 49.50 -29.15 10.58
CA PRO A 646 49.06 -29.91 9.36
C PRO A 646 47.55 -30.34 9.31
N LEU A 647 47.16 -31.06 8.23
CA LEU A 647 45.89 -31.85 8.04
C LEU A 647 46.04 -33.32 8.54
N PRO A 648 44.98 -34.07 8.96
CA PRO A 648 44.22 -35.02 8.06
C PRO A 648 42.76 -35.35 8.55
N PRO A 649 42.03 -36.39 8.06
CA PRO A 649 41.69 -36.83 6.69
C PRO A 649 40.13 -36.92 6.44
N GLN A 650 39.72 -37.30 5.22
CA GLN A 650 38.31 -37.47 4.77
C GLN A 650 37.57 -38.74 5.26
N PRO A 651 36.23 -38.75 5.12
CA PRO A 651 35.57 -39.76 4.29
C PRO A 651 34.57 -39.20 3.24
N HIS A 652 34.24 -40.01 2.23
CA HIS A 652 33.28 -39.75 1.14
C HIS A 652 32.00 -40.65 1.28
N PRO A 653 31.01 -40.60 0.35
CA PRO A 653 30.12 -39.47 0.05
C PRO A 653 28.62 -39.89 0.04
N ALA A 654 27.70 -38.92 -0.08
CA ALA A 654 26.27 -39.18 -0.36
C ALA A 654 25.81 -38.44 -1.64
N HIS A 655 24.81 -39.00 -2.33
CA HIS A 655 24.45 -38.66 -3.71
C HIS A 655 24.14 -37.18 -3.97
N LYS A 656 24.82 -36.58 -4.97
CA LYS A 656 24.38 -35.36 -5.64
C LYS A 656 23.22 -35.68 -6.59
N SER A 657 22.14 -34.91 -6.52
CA SER A 657 21.17 -34.74 -7.61
C SER A 657 21.17 -33.29 -8.06
N SER A 658 22.26 -32.87 -8.71
CA SER A 658 22.33 -31.57 -9.39
C SER A 658 21.39 -31.58 -10.60
N GLY A 659 20.33 -30.76 -10.57
CA GLY A 659 19.46 -30.58 -11.73
C GLY A 659 20.25 -30.01 -12.90
N SER A 660 20.46 -30.81 -13.94
CA SER A 660 21.11 -30.38 -15.17
C SER A 660 20.22 -29.41 -15.94
N LEU A 661 20.77 -28.28 -16.38
CA LEU A 661 20.13 -27.41 -17.36
C LEU A 661 19.74 -28.22 -18.62
N PRO A 662 18.55 -28.00 -19.21
CA PRO A 662 18.23 -28.53 -20.52
C PRO A 662 19.28 -28.08 -21.55
N GLN A 663 19.80 -29.03 -22.32
CA GLN A 663 20.98 -28.82 -23.17
C GLN A 663 20.78 -27.70 -24.21
N GLU A 664 19.57 -27.59 -24.75
CA GLU A 664 19.12 -26.51 -25.65
C GLU A 664 19.34 -25.10 -25.09
N LEU A 665 19.34 -24.93 -23.75
CA LEU A 665 19.42 -23.62 -23.12
C LEU A 665 20.84 -23.25 -22.66
N SER A 666 21.68 -24.23 -22.30
CA SER A 666 23.12 -23.99 -22.08
C SER A 666 23.77 -23.39 -23.33
N ASP A 667 23.32 -23.82 -24.51
CA ASP A 667 23.83 -23.36 -25.80
C ASP A 667 23.57 -21.86 -26.04
N LEU A 668 22.55 -21.23 -25.43
CA LEU A 668 22.20 -19.81 -25.67
C LEU A 668 23.35 -18.83 -25.42
N THR A 669 24.38 -19.24 -24.66
CA THR A 669 25.58 -18.44 -24.44
C THR A 669 26.35 -18.13 -25.74
N HIS A 670 26.18 -18.91 -26.82
CA HIS A 670 26.79 -18.57 -28.13
C HIS A 670 26.26 -17.26 -28.74
N LEU A 671 25.03 -16.86 -28.40
CA LEU A 671 24.39 -15.61 -28.86
C LEU A 671 25.04 -14.35 -28.27
N LEU A 672 25.94 -14.52 -27.29
CA LEU A 672 26.70 -13.47 -26.62
C LEU A 672 28.00 -13.13 -27.36
N HIS A 673 28.18 -13.65 -28.58
CA HIS A 673 29.30 -13.27 -29.41
C HIS A 673 29.36 -11.75 -29.62
N TRP A 674 30.60 -11.24 -29.54
CA TRP A 674 30.98 -9.87 -29.81
C TRP A 674 32.43 -9.88 -30.31
N PRO A 675 32.83 -8.99 -31.25
CA PRO A 675 34.21 -8.88 -31.68
C PRO A 675 35.19 -8.70 -30.51
N PRO A 676 36.38 -9.33 -30.55
CA PRO A 676 37.41 -9.13 -29.53
C PRO A 676 38.16 -7.82 -29.77
N THR A 677 38.40 -7.05 -28.70
CA THR A 677 39.30 -5.89 -28.75
C THR A 677 40.75 -6.37 -28.91
N PRO A 678 41.55 -5.82 -29.84
CA PRO A 678 42.98 -6.08 -29.93
C PRO A 678 43.76 -5.69 -28.66
N GLY A 679 44.94 -6.30 -28.49
CA GLY A 679 45.67 -6.37 -27.21
C GLY A 679 46.28 -5.08 -26.63
N ASP A 680 45.96 -3.90 -27.15
CA ASP A 680 46.42 -2.59 -26.65
C ASP A 680 45.63 -2.17 -25.38
N GLY A 681 45.53 -3.10 -24.42
CA GLY A 681 44.55 -3.08 -23.33
C GLY A 681 44.71 -1.91 -22.37
N GLY A 682 43.93 -0.85 -22.58
CA GLY A 682 43.73 0.24 -21.63
C GLY A 682 44.15 1.64 -22.08
N ASP A 683 44.77 1.84 -23.25
CA ASP A 683 45.06 3.20 -23.73
C ASP A 683 43.78 3.93 -24.16
N LEU A 684 43.29 4.80 -23.27
CA LEU A 684 42.20 5.74 -23.55
C LEU A 684 42.43 6.52 -24.86
N LEU A 685 43.67 6.88 -25.20
CA LEU A 685 43.97 7.65 -26.41
C LEU A 685 43.89 6.81 -27.69
N ALA A 686 44.05 5.48 -27.60
CA ALA A 686 43.81 4.54 -28.69
C ALA A 686 42.34 4.12 -28.81
N SER A 687 41.56 4.29 -27.73
CA SER A 687 40.13 3.97 -27.71
C SER A 687 39.30 4.89 -28.63
N THR A 688 38.15 4.40 -29.07
CA THR A 688 37.28 5.14 -30.02
C THR A 688 36.76 6.45 -29.41
N SER A 689 37.12 7.57 -30.03
CA SER A 689 36.70 8.91 -29.62
C SER A 689 35.42 9.33 -30.35
N PRO A 690 34.40 9.81 -29.63
CA PRO A 690 33.19 10.36 -30.23
C PRO A 690 33.40 11.76 -30.83
N GLN A 691 34.55 12.41 -30.60
CA GLN A 691 34.86 13.73 -31.17
C GLN A 691 35.55 13.66 -32.54
N THR A 692 36.25 12.55 -32.84
CA THR A 692 37.01 12.35 -34.10
C THR A 692 36.37 11.34 -35.05
N SER A 693 35.47 10.48 -34.55
CA SER A 693 34.65 9.58 -35.36
C SER A 693 33.62 10.37 -36.18
N THR A 694 33.47 10.05 -37.47
CA THR A 694 32.57 10.76 -38.40
C THR A 694 31.60 9.80 -39.08
N TYR A 695 30.47 10.31 -39.60
CA TYR A 695 29.51 9.48 -40.34
C TYR A 695 28.90 10.23 -41.51
N HIS A 696 28.87 9.62 -42.70
CA HIS A 696 28.47 10.26 -43.95
C HIS A 696 27.55 9.35 -44.76
N LEU A 697 26.74 9.92 -45.65
CA LEU A 697 25.86 9.14 -46.52
C LEU A 697 26.68 8.25 -47.46
N ARG A 698 26.29 6.97 -47.59
CA ARG A 698 26.94 5.97 -48.46
C ARG A 698 26.79 6.28 -49.95
N LYS A 699 25.81 7.12 -50.29
CA LYS A 699 25.50 7.60 -51.64
C LYS A 699 25.39 9.13 -51.58
N THR A 700 25.67 9.82 -52.68
CA THR A 700 25.53 11.28 -52.79
C THR A 700 24.13 11.73 -52.36
N SER A 701 24.04 12.79 -51.57
CA SER A 701 22.76 13.23 -51.00
C SER A 701 21.75 13.61 -52.08
N GLN A 702 20.51 13.13 -51.93
CA GLN A 702 19.41 13.42 -52.83
C GLN A 702 18.57 14.59 -52.32
N ALA A 703 17.97 15.37 -53.23
CA ALA A 703 17.09 16.48 -52.88
C ALA A 703 15.82 16.04 -52.12
N SER A 704 15.37 14.81 -52.35
CA SER A 704 14.32 14.15 -51.58
C SER A 704 14.46 12.63 -51.66
N TYR A 705 14.13 11.93 -50.58
CA TYR A 705 14.13 10.48 -50.49
C TYR A 705 12.69 9.94 -50.45
N THR A 706 12.43 8.73 -50.96
CA THR A 706 11.08 8.16 -51.01
C THR A 706 10.64 7.57 -49.67
N LEU A 707 9.40 7.84 -49.26
CA LEU A 707 8.72 7.14 -48.15
C LEU A 707 8.78 5.62 -48.35
N GLY A 708 9.01 4.85 -47.28
CA GLY A 708 9.19 3.39 -47.35
C GLY A 708 10.57 2.93 -47.89
N GLY A 709 11.39 3.85 -48.41
CA GLY A 709 12.78 3.57 -48.76
C GLY A 709 13.72 3.50 -47.56
N TYR A 710 15.02 3.35 -47.84
CA TYR A 710 16.08 3.32 -46.82
C TYR A 710 17.12 4.42 -47.06
N LEU A 711 17.64 4.97 -45.97
CA LEU A 711 18.83 5.82 -45.94
C LEU A 711 20.02 4.99 -45.45
N GLU A 712 21.12 5.00 -46.19
CA GLU A 712 22.35 4.28 -45.86
C GLU A 712 23.49 5.28 -45.57
N ALA A 713 24.20 5.11 -44.45
CA ALA A 713 25.37 5.90 -44.08
C ALA A 713 26.53 5.01 -43.62
N ILE A 714 27.76 5.45 -43.84
CA ILE A 714 28.98 4.83 -43.32
C ILE A 714 29.50 5.66 -42.16
N LEU A 715 29.66 5.04 -41.00
CA LEU A 715 30.41 5.57 -39.87
C LEU A 715 31.85 5.05 -39.92
N ILE A 716 32.80 5.93 -39.61
CA ILE A 716 34.22 5.60 -39.46
C ILE A 716 34.59 5.92 -38.01
N ALA A 717 34.87 4.87 -37.23
CA ALA A 717 35.38 5.00 -35.87
C ALA A 717 36.85 5.47 -35.92
N ARG A 718 37.21 6.41 -35.05
CA ARG A 718 38.57 6.94 -34.91
C ARG A 718 39.00 7.04 -33.46
N ASP A 719 40.30 6.95 -33.22
CA ASP A 719 40.87 7.16 -31.89
C ASP A 719 40.90 8.66 -31.48
N HIS A 720 41.30 8.96 -30.25
CA HIS A 720 41.44 10.34 -29.77
C HIS A 720 42.52 11.17 -30.51
N ARG A 721 43.32 10.54 -31.38
CA ARG A 721 44.34 11.18 -32.22
C ARG A 721 43.85 11.39 -33.67
N GLY A 722 42.62 10.99 -33.99
CA GLY A 722 42.04 11.10 -35.33
C GLY A 722 42.48 10.02 -36.31
N ARG A 723 43.08 8.92 -35.84
CA ARG A 723 43.45 7.76 -36.67
C ARG A 723 42.24 6.83 -36.80
N PRO A 724 41.90 6.30 -38.00
CA PRO A 724 40.90 5.25 -38.14
C PRO A 724 41.20 4.04 -37.26
N LYS A 725 40.15 3.45 -36.66
CA LYS A 725 40.24 2.13 -36.02
C LYS A 725 40.46 1.07 -37.11
N THR A 726 41.10 -0.05 -36.74
CA THR A 726 41.33 -1.20 -37.62
C THR A 726 40.48 -2.42 -37.24
N HIS A 727 39.63 -2.27 -36.21
CA HIS A 727 38.80 -3.32 -35.63
C HIS A 727 37.42 -2.76 -35.26
N GLY A 728 36.41 -3.63 -35.25
CA GLY A 728 35.05 -3.31 -34.80
C GLY A 728 34.84 -3.44 -33.29
N GLY A 729 33.60 -3.68 -32.87
CA GLY A 729 33.22 -3.98 -31.49
C GLY A 729 32.82 -2.78 -30.63
N ASP A 730 32.76 -1.56 -31.17
CA ASP A 730 32.15 -0.42 -30.48
C ASP A 730 30.64 -0.60 -30.35
N LEU A 731 30.05 -0.20 -29.21
CA LEU A 731 28.60 -0.06 -29.11
C LEU A 731 28.19 1.35 -29.54
N PHE A 732 27.78 1.48 -30.80
CA PHE A 732 27.07 2.65 -31.30
C PHE A 732 25.55 2.52 -31.11
N ARG A 733 24.85 3.65 -31.10
CA ARG A 733 23.39 3.75 -31.25
C ARG A 733 23.06 4.82 -32.26
N ALA A 734 22.26 4.49 -33.26
CA ALA A 734 21.87 5.37 -34.35
C ALA A 734 20.36 5.63 -34.31
N GLN A 735 19.96 6.85 -34.65
CA GLN A 735 18.57 7.29 -34.71
C GLN A 735 18.35 8.11 -35.98
N LEU A 736 17.23 7.88 -36.67
CA LEU A 736 16.66 8.89 -37.56
C LEU A 736 15.57 9.61 -36.76
N LEU A 737 15.61 10.94 -36.71
CA LEU A 737 14.74 11.77 -35.88
C LEU A 737 13.97 12.77 -36.75
N GLY A 738 12.69 12.98 -36.44
CA GLY A 738 11.85 14.03 -37.03
C GLY A 738 11.35 14.99 -35.94
N PRO A 739 12.15 15.98 -35.50
CA PRO A 739 11.88 16.74 -34.27
C PRO A 739 10.52 17.46 -34.27
N TYR A 740 10.17 18.14 -35.36
CA TYR A 740 8.90 18.87 -35.51
C TYR A 740 7.68 17.94 -35.46
N LEU A 741 7.82 16.70 -35.93
CA LEU A 741 6.77 15.68 -35.92
C LEU A 741 6.77 14.82 -34.65
N LYS A 742 7.72 15.03 -33.71
CA LYS A 742 8.00 14.11 -32.59
C LYS A 742 8.10 12.66 -33.07
N ALA A 743 8.77 12.49 -34.20
CA ALA A 743 8.97 11.21 -34.87
C ALA A 743 10.40 10.72 -34.65
N GLY A 744 10.60 9.41 -34.73
CA GLY A 744 11.93 8.80 -34.62
C GLY A 744 11.90 7.29 -34.70
N VAL A 745 12.99 6.70 -35.20
CA VAL A 745 13.15 5.26 -35.42
C VAL A 745 14.61 4.86 -35.13
N PRO A 746 14.88 3.64 -34.61
CA PRO A 746 16.24 3.16 -34.45
C PRO A 746 16.85 2.95 -35.84
N GLY A 747 18.10 3.36 -36.03
CA GLY A 747 18.91 2.91 -37.16
C GLY A 747 19.47 1.53 -36.84
N ASP A 748 19.45 0.62 -37.81
CA ASP A 748 20.25 -0.60 -37.72
C ASP A 748 21.73 -0.26 -37.92
N ILE A 749 22.59 -1.02 -37.25
CA ILE A 749 24.05 -0.88 -37.29
C ILE A 749 24.65 -2.25 -37.56
N GLN A 750 25.27 -2.39 -38.73
CA GLN A 750 26.13 -3.51 -39.04
C GLN A 750 27.59 -3.08 -38.84
N ASP A 751 28.27 -3.77 -37.93
CA ASP A 751 29.73 -3.72 -37.81
C ASP A 751 30.37 -4.39 -39.03
N LEU A 752 31.39 -3.78 -39.61
CA LEU A 752 32.17 -4.34 -40.72
C LEU A 752 33.54 -4.87 -40.25
N GLU A 753 33.72 -4.97 -38.92
CA GLU A 753 34.84 -5.53 -38.16
C GLU A 753 36.22 -4.88 -38.40
N ASN A 754 36.26 -3.81 -39.20
CA ASN A 754 37.45 -3.12 -39.67
C ASN A 754 37.55 -1.65 -39.19
N GLY A 755 36.75 -1.26 -38.20
CA GLY A 755 36.64 0.13 -37.73
C GLY A 755 35.62 0.99 -38.48
N THR A 756 34.88 0.41 -39.43
CA THR A 756 33.76 1.07 -40.12
C THR A 756 32.45 0.32 -39.90
N TYR A 757 31.34 1.06 -39.93
CA TYR A 757 30.00 0.54 -39.61
C TYR A 757 28.99 1.04 -40.65
N LEU A 758 28.14 0.15 -41.16
CA LEU A 758 27.03 0.49 -42.03
C LEU A 758 25.79 0.79 -41.18
N LEU A 759 25.30 2.04 -41.27
CA LEU A 759 24.08 2.51 -40.63
C LEU A 759 22.93 2.48 -41.64
N SER A 760 21.80 1.89 -41.27
CA SER A 760 20.61 1.76 -42.15
C SER A 760 19.34 2.25 -41.45
N PHE A 761 18.64 3.21 -42.05
CA PHE A 761 17.44 3.82 -41.48
C PHE A 761 16.24 3.67 -42.44
N PRO A 762 15.12 3.05 -42.02
CA PRO A 762 13.90 3.02 -42.82
C PRO A 762 13.18 4.38 -42.78
N LEU A 763 12.68 4.84 -43.92
CA LEU A 763 12.07 6.17 -44.09
C LEU A 763 10.55 6.11 -43.88
N LEU A 764 10.12 6.09 -42.62
CA LEU A 764 8.76 5.71 -42.23
C LEU A 764 7.74 6.87 -42.15
N TRP A 765 8.18 8.13 -42.24
CA TRP A 765 7.31 9.32 -42.31
C TRP A 765 7.82 10.31 -43.37
N ALA A 766 6.91 11.09 -43.95
CA ALA A 766 7.25 12.17 -44.87
C ALA A 766 7.54 13.49 -44.14
N GLY A 767 8.40 14.33 -44.70
CA GLY A 767 8.88 15.59 -44.13
C GLY A 767 10.36 15.58 -43.78
N GLN A 768 10.79 16.52 -42.94
CA GLN A 768 12.20 16.66 -42.56
C GLN A 768 12.61 15.58 -41.54
N ALA A 769 13.79 14.99 -41.76
CA ALA A 769 14.42 14.05 -40.83
C ALA A 769 15.92 14.32 -40.71
N GLN A 770 16.52 13.97 -39.58
CA GLN A 770 17.95 14.15 -39.30
C GLN A 770 18.54 12.87 -38.68
N VAL A 771 19.75 12.51 -39.07
CA VAL A 771 20.48 11.39 -38.46
C VAL A 771 21.18 11.88 -37.20
N GLN A 772 21.06 11.13 -36.11
CA GLN A 772 21.89 11.26 -34.91
C GLN A 772 22.58 9.92 -34.63
N VAL A 773 23.89 9.95 -34.38
CA VAL A 773 24.65 8.77 -33.96
C VAL A 773 25.35 9.06 -32.63
N ARG A 774 25.38 8.07 -31.75
CA ARG A 774 26.01 8.12 -30.45
C ARG A 774 26.98 6.96 -30.27
N LEU A 775 28.18 7.26 -29.78
CA LEU A 775 29.01 6.25 -29.12
C LEU A 775 28.44 6.02 -27.71
N ILE A 776 28.02 4.79 -27.42
CA ILE A 776 27.55 4.40 -26.09
C ILE A 776 28.75 3.92 -25.28
N HIS A 777 29.53 2.97 -25.83
CA HIS A 777 30.80 2.47 -25.31
C HIS A 777 31.75 2.19 -26.48
N SER A 778 33.04 2.53 -26.33
CA SER A 778 34.09 2.12 -27.27
C SER A 778 34.36 0.61 -27.20
N SER A 779 35.01 0.05 -28.22
CA SER A 779 35.40 -1.37 -28.26
C SER A 779 36.28 -1.77 -27.06
N GLU A 780 37.05 -0.84 -26.52
CA GLU A 780 37.87 -0.97 -25.31
C GLU A 780 36.99 -1.00 -24.05
N ALA A 781 36.05 -0.07 -23.93
CA ALA A 781 35.08 -0.06 -22.83
C ALA A 781 34.16 -1.30 -22.85
N VAL A 782 33.79 -1.81 -24.03
CA VAL A 782 33.08 -3.09 -24.18
C VAL A 782 33.97 -4.27 -23.79
N GLY A 783 35.28 -4.23 -24.08
CA GLY A 783 36.27 -5.19 -23.60
C GLY A 783 36.27 -5.32 -22.08
N VAL A 784 36.32 -4.18 -21.38
CA VAL A 784 36.21 -4.09 -19.90
C VAL A 784 34.89 -4.70 -19.41
N LEU A 785 33.76 -4.24 -19.95
CA LEU A 785 32.43 -4.72 -19.54
C LEU A 785 32.30 -6.24 -19.75
N ARG A 786 32.79 -6.76 -20.89
CA ARG A 786 32.81 -8.19 -21.23
C ARG A 786 33.71 -9.00 -20.31
N GLY A 787 34.89 -8.48 -19.95
CA GLY A 787 35.80 -9.11 -19.00
C GLY A 787 35.12 -9.26 -17.64
N ILE A 788 34.62 -8.16 -17.08
CA ILE A 788 33.88 -8.14 -15.81
C ILE A 788 32.69 -9.13 -15.84
N TRP A 789 31.91 -9.14 -16.93
CA TRP A 789 30.71 -10.00 -17.03
C TRP A 789 31.00 -11.49 -17.25
N ARG A 790 32.24 -11.85 -17.64
CA ARG A 790 32.70 -13.24 -17.77
C ARG A 790 33.45 -13.71 -16.51
N ASP A 791 34.30 -12.85 -15.96
CA ASP A 791 35.34 -13.22 -15.00
C ASP A 791 34.98 -12.88 -13.54
N GLN A 792 34.03 -11.96 -13.30
CA GLN A 792 33.55 -11.62 -11.95
C GLN A 792 32.27 -12.38 -11.62
N TRP A 793 32.28 -13.15 -10.53
CA TRP A 793 31.14 -13.97 -10.10
C TRP A 793 29.88 -13.16 -9.74
N ALA A 794 30.06 -11.96 -9.19
CA ALA A 794 29.01 -10.97 -8.97
C ALA A 794 29.64 -9.58 -8.80
N MET A 795 28.96 -8.53 -9.29
CA MET A 795 29.43 -7.14 -9.17
C MET A 795 28.82 -6.41 -7.95
N VAL A 796 27.92 -7.08 -7.24
CA VAL A 796 27.22 -6.59 -6.04
C VAL A 796 27.06 -7.72 -5.04
N ASP A 797 26.85 -7.38 -3.76
CA ASP A 797 26.34 -8.30 -2.75
C ASP A 797 24.96 -7.88 -2.21
N PHE A 798 24.44 -8.67 -1.28
CA PHE A 798 23.13 -8.52 -0.67
C PHE A 798 23.23 -8.79 0.82
N MET A 799 22.32 -8.23 1.61
CA MET A 799 22.29 -8.44 3.05
C MET A 799 21.11 -9.33 3.43
N GLY A 800 21.40 -10.47 4.04
CA GLY A 800 20.44 -11.32 4.73
C GLY A 800 20.27 -10.87 6.18
N TYR A 801 19.03 -10.74 6.61
CA TYR A 801 18.67 -10.34 7.97
C TYR A 801 18.08 -11.54 8.71
N PHE A 802 18.81 -12.03 9.70
CA PHE A 802 18.44 -13.16 10.53
C PHE A 802 17.92 -12.64 11.87
N ARG A 803 16.84 -13.22 12.43
CA ARG A 803 16.21 -12.71 13.65
C ARG A 803 16.02 -13.80 14.71
N GLY A 804 16.59 -13.57 15.89
CA GLY A 804 16.45 -14.45 17.04
C GLY A 804 15.11 -14.35 17.77
N PRO A 805 14.80 -15.30 18.67
CA PRO A 805 13.51 -15.39 19.36
C PRO A 805 13.24 -14.19 20.30
N THR A 806 14.28 -13.49 20.76
CA THR A 806 14.17 -12.26 21.56
C THR A 806 14.19 -10.97 20.71
N GLY A 807 14.16 -11.10 19.38
CA GLY A 807 14.06 -9.97 18.44
C GLY A 807 15.39 -9.29 18.07
N TYR A 808 16.53 -9.77 18.56
CA TYR A 808 17.84 -9.34 18.05
C TYR A 808 18.02 -9.82 16.60
N GLU A 809 18.84 -9.08 15.84
CA GLU A 809 19.10 -9.39 14.43
C GLU A 809 20.60 -9.49 14.15
N GLU A 810 20.98 -10.54 13.43
CA GLU A 810 22.31 -10.69 12.84
C GLU A 810 22.21 -10.43 11.34
N ILE A 811 23.16 -9.70 10.76
CA ILE A 811 23.15 -9.27 9.36
C ILE A 811 24.41 -9.80 8.69
N VAL A 812 24.24 -10.55 7.60
CA VAL A 812 25.30 -11.26 6.89
C VAL A 812 25.19 -11.06 5.39
N THR A 813 26.30 -11.21 4.68
CA THR A 813 26.35 -11.14 3.22
C THR A 813 25.68 -12.36 2.59
N CYS A 814 24.99 -12.16 1.47
CA CYS A 814 24.33 -13.17 0.65
C CYS A 814 24.61 -12.96 -0.85
N ASN A 815 24.56 -14.03 -1.64
CA ASN A 815 24.72 -13.98 -3.09
C ASN A 815 24.15 -15.22 -3.82
N VAL A 816 24.23 -15.22 -5.16
CA VAL A 816 23.88 -16.37 -6.03
C VAL A 816 24.99 -17.42 -6.15
N ASN A 817 26.17 -17.18 -5.58
CA ASN A 817 27.34 -18.07 -5.64
C ASN A 817 27.91 -18.30 -4.22
N PRO A 818 28.03 -19.56 -3.75
CA PRO A 818 28.57 -19.86 -2.42
C PRO A 818 30.04 -19.48 -2.25
N LEU A 819 30.83 -19.44 -3.34
CA LEU A 819 32.26 -19.09 -3.29
C LEU A 819 32.53 -17.66 -2.81
N LEU A 820 31.49 -16.82 -2.70
CA LEU A 820 31.55 -15.47 -2.15
C LEU A 820 31.24 -15.41 -0.64
N MET A 821 30.89 -16.53 0.00
CA MET A 821 30.37 -16.58 1.38
C MET A 821 31.39 -17.07 2.43
N GLY A 822 32.49 -17.71 2.01
CA GLY A 822 33.50 -18.30 2.89
C GLY A 822 33.70 -19.79 2.63
N GLU A 823 33.96 -20.55 3.69
CA GLU A 823 34.04 -22.03 3.63
C GLU A 823 32.64 -22.66 3.55
N GLU A 824 32.52 -23.84 2.95
CA GLU A 824 31.21 -24.46 2.67
C GLU A 824 30.43 -24.78 3.96
N GLU A 825 31.10 -25.21 5.04
CA GLU A 825 30.48 -25.43 6.37
C GLU A 825 30.02 -24.12 7.07
N SER A 826 30.51 -22.97 6.60
CA SER A 826 30.13 -21.62 7.05
C SER A 826 29.05 -20.96 6.19
N THR A 827 28.38 -21.71 5.30
CA THR A 827 27.35 -21.19 4.39
C THR A 827 25.95 -21.69 4.76
N CYS A 828 24.97 -20.79 4.75
CA CYS A 828 23.54 -21.11 4.77
C CYS A 828 23.02 -21.25 3.33
N HIS A 829 22.36 -22.38 3.03
CA HIS A 829 21.87 -22.73 1.71
C HIS A 829 20.34 -22.67 1.66
N TYR A 830 19.79 -22.00 0.66
CA TYR A 830 18.35 -21.91 0.40
C TYR A 830 18.06 -22.37 -1.02
N ARG A 831 17.00 -23.16 -1.17
CA ARG A 831 16.48 -23.63 -2.45
C ARG A 831 15.02 -23.21 -2.58
N ASP A 832 14.66 -22.64 -3.73
CA ASP A 832 13.26 -22.50 -4.13
C ASP A 832 12.84 -23.84 -4.75
N GLU A 833 11.96 -24.58 -4.08
CA GLU A 833 11.59 -25.94 -4.51
C GLU A 833 10.83 -25.96 -5.84
N ASP A 834 10.11 -24.87 -6.18
CA ASP A 834 9.38 -24.73 -7.44
C ASP A 834 10.32 -24.47 -8.63
N SER A 835 11.32 -23.59 -8.48
CA SER A 835 12.25 -23.23 -9.57
C SER A 835 13.56 -24.02 -9.60
N GLY A 836 13.93 -24.66 -8.49
CA GLY A 836 15.25 -25.28 -8.29
C GLY A 836 16.39 -24.26 -8.13
N GLU A 837 16.09 -22.97 -8.02
CA GLU A 837 17.09 -21.90 -7.87
C GLU A 837 17.72 -21.92 -6.48
N LEU A 838 19.02 -21.61 -6.43
CA LEU A 838 19.79 -21.59 -5.20
C LEU A 838 20.14 -20.17 -4.78
N TRP A 839 20.09 -19.93 -3.47
CA TRP A 839 20.53 -18.70 -2.83
C TRP A 839 21.40 -19.04 -1.62
N PHE A 840 22.42 -18.23 -1.36
CA PHE A 840 23.44 -18.51 -0.36
C PHE A 840 23.65 -17.29 0.53
N CYS A 841 23.87 -17.51 1.82
CA CYS A 841 24.29 -16.48 2.78
C CYS A 841 25.45 -17.01 3.62
N ALA A 842 26.36 -16.15 4.06
CA ALA A 842 27.29 -16.52 5.13
C ALA A 842 26.49 -16.87 6.40
N ARG A 843 26.96 -17.84 7.17
CA ARG A 843 26.27 -18.32 8.37
C ARG A 843 26.32 -17.25 9.47
N PRO A 844 25.16 -16.87 10.05
CA PRO A 844 25.14 -15.84 11.10
C PRO A 844 25.80 -16.37 12.40
N PRO A 845 26.51 -15.51 13.18
CA PRO A 845 27.39 -15.98 14.26
C PRO A 845 26.73 -16.78 15.39
N THR A 846 25.47 -16.50 15.73
CA THR A 846 24.76 -17.19 16.82
C THR A 846 23.41 -17.79 16.40
N LEU A 847 22.87 -17.35 15.26
CA LEU A 847 21.56 -17.77 14.77
C LEU A 847 21.61 -19.02 13.86
N PRO A 848 20.49 -19.76 13.74
CA PRO A 848 20.34 -20.84 12.77
C PRO A 848 19.96 -20.32 11.38
N CYS A 849 20.23 -21.11 10.34
CA CYS A 849 20.00 -20.67 8.95
C CYS A 849 18.52 -20.45 8.59
N ASP A 850 17.58 -21.09 9.29
CA ASP A 850 16.14 -20.94 9.09
C ASP A 850 15.57 -19.64 9.65
N SER A 851 16.30 -18.90 10.48
CA SER A 851 15.84 -17.60 11.02
C SER A 851 16.01 -16.42 10.05
N LEU A 852 16.25 -16.65 8.76
CA LEU A 852 16.36 -15.62 7.71
C LEU A 852 14.99 -14.99 7.43
N VAL A 853 14.79 -13.74 7.87
CA VAL A 853 13.50 -13.02 7.76
C VAL A 853 13.49 -11.93 6.70
N GLY A 854 14.63 -11.41 6.25
CA GLY A 854 14.69 -10.28 5.33
C GLY A 854 15.90 -10.26 4.40
N HIS A 855 15.77 -9.49 3.32
CA HIS A 855 16.75 -9.33 2.24
C HIS A 855 16.86 -7.86 1.80
N SER A 856 18.05 -7.38 1.48
CA SER A 856 18.25 -6.12 0.75
C SER A 856 19.43 -6.18 -0.21
N SER A 857 19.55 -5.18 -1.08
CA SER A 857 20.84 -4.83 -1.70
C SER A 857 21.89 -4.57 -0.62
N GLY A 858 23.14 -4.93 -0.88
CA GLY A 858 24.30 -4.58 -0.07
C GLY A 858 25.24 -3.64 -0.83
N HIS A 859 26.52 -3.99 -0.87
CA HIS A 859 27.61 -3.25 -1.49
C HIS A 859 27.69 -3.46 -3.00
N TYR A 860 28.33 -2.49 -3.64
CA TYR A 860 28.75 -2.54 -5.04
C TYR A 860 30.27 -2.72 -5.03
N TRP A 861 30.75 -3.85 -5.53
CA TRP A 861 32.17 -4.21 -5.47
C TRP A 861 32.97 -3.39 -6.48
N ASN A 862 34.13 -2.84 -6.08
CA ASN A 862 35.00 -2.20 -7.06
C ASN A 862 35.65 -3.26 -7.96
N VAL A 863 35.05 -3.45 -9.13
CA VAL A 863 35.45 -4.41 -10.18
C VAL A 863 36.28 -3.74 -11.29
N THR A 864 36.80 -2.53 -11.08
CA THR A 864 37.53 -1.74 -12.09
C THR A 864 38.82 -1.11 -11.56
N THR A 865 39.83 -1.07 -12.42
CA THR A 865 41.02 -0.23 -12.24
C THR A 865 40.78 1.21 -12.73
N PRO A 866 41.57 2.20 -12.29
CA PRO A 866 41.40 3.60 -12.73
C PRO A 866 41.52 3.84 -14.25
N HIS A 867 42.21 2.95 -14.98
CA HIS A 867 42.28 3.02 -16.45
C HIS A 867 40.95 2.60 -17.10
N GLU A 868 40.29 1.60 -16.52
CA GLU A 868 38.99 1.09 -16.98
C GLU A 868 37.85 2.05 -16.61
N GLU A 869 37.93 2.68 -15.43
CA GLU A 869 37.06 3.80 -15.06
C GLU A 869 37.16 4.97 -16.06
N ALA A 870 38.35 5.25 -16.60
CA ALA A 870 38.56 6.29 -17.60
C ALA A 870 37.93 5.94 -18.96
N LEU A 871 37.95 4.67 -19.37
CA LEU A 871 37.25 4.17 -20.57
C LEU A 871 35.72 4.22 -20.44
N LEU A 872 35.21 4.08 -19.21
CA LEU A 872 33.77 4.14 -18.89
C LEU A 872 33.31 5.54 -18.46
N ALA A 873 34.19 6.53 -18.45
CA ALA A 873 33.90 7.85 -17.91
C ALA A 873 32.85 8.61 -18.75
N TRP A 874 32.02 9.38 -18.05
CA TRP A 874 30.87 10.11 -18.62
C TRP A 874 31.24 11.11 -19.73
N ASN A 875 32.52 11.46 -19.91
CA ASN A 875 33.02 12.34 -20.97
C ASN A 875 33.30 11.60 -22.30
N VAL A 876 33.46 10.27 -22.27
CA VAL A 876 33.62 9.41 -23.47
C VAL A 876 32.41 8.52 -23.76
N THR A 877 31.65 8.09 -22.74
CA THR A 877 30.42 7.28 -22.91
C THR A 877 29.15 8.12 -23.15
N ASP A 878 28.16 7.57 -23.86
CA ASP A 878 26.94 8.24 -24.35
C ASP A 878 27.21 9.65 -24.90
N LYS A 879 27.91 9.70 -26.04
CA LYS A 879 28.28 10.93 -26.72
C LYS A 879 27.77 10.94 -28.15
N VAL A 880 27.02 11.99 -28.49
CA VAL A 880 26.61 12.30 -29.86
C VAL A 880 27.86 12.68 -30.66
N LEU A 881 28.03 12.05 -31.83
CA LEU A 881 29.11 12.36 -32.77
C LEU A 881 28.81 13.69 -33.51
N PRO A 882 29.84 14.40 -34.03
CA PRO A 882 29.66 15.55 -34.92
C PRO A 882 28.64 15.27 -36.03
N GLN A 883 27.74 16.23 -36.30
CA GLN A 883 26.71 16.05 -37.31
C GLN A 883 27.22 16.44 -38.70
N ASP A 884 27.79 15.47 -39.42
CA ASP A 884 28.24 15.66 -40.81
C ASP A 884 27.09 15.51 -41.83
N ILE A 885 25.97 14.89 -41.44
CA ILE A 885 24.79 14.71 -42.31
C ILE A 885 23.77 15.83 -42.05
N SER A 886 23.64 16.74 -43.03
CA SER A 886 22.58 17.74 -43.08
C SER A 886 21.18 17.11 -43.06
N PRO A 887 20.15 17.77 -42.48
CA PRO A 887 18.78 17.25 -42.47
C PRO A 887 18.27 16.92 -43.88
N ILE A 888 17.70 15.72 -44.03
CA ILE A 888 17.13 15.22 -45.28
C ILE A 888 15.62 15.52 -45.36
N TRP A 889 15.07 15.43 -46.57
CA TRP A 889 13.63 15.52 -46.82
C TRP A 889 13.09 14.20 -47.37
N VAL A 890 12.08 13.64 -46.70
CA VAL A 890 11.35 12.46 -47.18
C VAL A 890 10.09 12.92 -47.91
N ALA A 891 9.99 12.61 -49.20
CA ALA A 891 8.84 12.92 -50.03
C ALA A 891 7.62 12.04 -49.69
N LYS A 892 6.43 12.57 -49.94
CA LYS A 892 5.18 11.78 -49.92
C LYS A 892 5.14 10.84 -51.12
N GLU A 893 4.61 9.64 -50.92
CA GLU A 893 4.34 8.69 -52.00
C GLU A 893 2.82 8.53 -52.16
N SER A 894 2.29 8.76 -53.37
CA SER A 894 0.86 8.56 -53.68
C SER A 894 -0.10 9.16 -52.63
N ASN A 895 0.15 10.42 -52.26
CA ASN A 895 -0.48 11.18 -51.17
C ASN A 895 -0.30 10.65 -49.73
N LYS A 896 0.30 9.49 -49.49
CA LYS A 896 0.66 8.99 -48.16
C LYS A 896 1.80 9.83 -47.57
N SER A 897 1.74 10.06 -46.25
CA SER A 897 2.79 10.76 -45.47
C SER A 897 3.38 9.92 -44.33
N LEU A 898 2.99 8.64 -44.25
CA LEU A 898 3.36 7.71 -43.19
C LEU A 898 3.33 6.29 -43.76
N VAL A 899 4.29 5.45 -43.40
CA VAL A 899 4.22 4.00 -43.62
C VAL A 899 3.21 3.44 -42.61
N LEU A 900 2.22 2.69 -43.10
CA LEU A 900 1.16 2.15 -42.27
C LEU A 900 1.64 0.88 -41.54
N SER A 901 1.22 0.70 -40.29
CA SER A 901 1.34 -0.58 -39.58
C SER A 901 0.62 -1.70 -40.34
N PRO A 902 1.04 -2.97 -40.18
CA PRO A 902 0.33 -4.10 -40.77
C PRO A 902 -1.13 -4.15 -40.33
N GLN A 903 -2.03 -4.58 -41.23
CA GLN A 903 -3.46 -4.75 -40.91
C GLN A 903 -3.74 -5.97 -40.03
N GLN A 904 -2.77 -6.86 -39.79
CA GLN A 904 -2.98 -8.04 -38.95
C GLN A 904 -3.11 -7.64 -37.46
N PRO A 905 -4.13 -8.14 -36.73
CA PRO A 905 -4.28 -7.85 -35.31
C PRO A 905 -3.12 -8.41 -34.48
N CYS A 906 -2.72 -7.70 -33.42
CA CYS A 906 -1.60 -8.11 -32.56
C CYS A 906 -1.93 -9.40 -31.78
N HIS A 907 -1.12 -10.44 -31.95
CA HIS A 907 -1.26 -11.73 -31.25
C HIS A 907 0.11 -12.34 -30.87
N PRO A 908 0.16 -13.25 -29.88
CA PRO A 908 1.39 -13.97 -29.53
C PRO A 908 1.93 -14.84 -30.67
N GLY A 909 3.25 -14.93 -30.79
CA GLY A 909 3.95 -15.70 -31.84
C GLY A 909 4.28 -14.91 -33.12
N ILE A 910 3.91 -13.63 -33.23
CA ILE A 910 4.34 -12.80 -34.36
C ILE A 910 5.85 -12.56 -34.30
N MET A 911 6.57 -12.96 -35.34
CA MET A 911 7.97 -12.59 -35.54
C MET A 911 8.08 -11.06 -35.75
N GLY A 912 8.84 -10.38 -34.89
CA GLY A 912 9.07 -8.95 -35.03
C GLY A 912 10.03 -8.64 -36.19
N PRO A 913 9.71 -7.67 -37.07
CA PRO A 913 10.70 -7.11 -38.00
C PRO A 913 11.75 -6.29 -37.23
N LYS A 914 12.78 -5.84 -37.93
CA LYS A 914 13.84 -4.98 -37.38
C LYS A 914 13.92 -3.69 -38.21
N PRO A 915 13.63 -2.50 -37.63
CA PRO A 915 13.09 -2.30 -36.29
C PRO A 915 11.64 -2.85 -36.15
N SER A 916 11.25 -3.11 -34.91
CA SER A 916 9.92 -3.56 -34.49
C SER A 916 8.84 -2.48 -34.62
N GLY A 917 9.23 -1.20 -34.71
CA GLY A 917 8.32 -0.06 -34.82
C GLY A 917 9.04 1.28 -34.87
N PHE A 918 8.26 2.35 -34.82
CA PHE A 918 8.76 3.73 -34.85
C PHE A 918 7.79 4.71 -34.18
N TYR A 919 8.28 5.90 -33.82
CA TYR A 919 7.44 7.00 -33.38
C TYR A 919 7.05 7.91 -34.53
N HIS A 920 5.79 8.37 -34.50
CA HIS A 920 5.31 9.55 -35.21
C HIS A 920 4.27 10.26 -34.33
N GLN A 921 4.32 11.60 -34.26
CA GLN A 921 3.46 12.42 -33.37
C GLN A 921 3.48 11.97 -31.89
N ALA A 922 4.61 11.42 -31.42
CA ALA A 922 4.77 10.84 -30.08
C ALA A 922 3.82 9.64 -29.77
N MET A 923 3.37 8.94 -30.82
CA MET A 923 2.69 7.65 -30.78
C MET A 923 3.60 6.59 -31.40
N TRP A 924 3.64 5.39 -30.81
CA TRP A 924 4.37 4.24 -31.36
C TRP A 924 3.52 3.52 -32.40
N HIS A 925 4.08 3.31 -33.58
CA HIS A 925 3.54 2.50 -34.66
C HIS A 925 4.35 1.20 -34.75
N SER A 926 3.70 0.08 -34.42
CA SER A 926 4.30 -1.25 -34.58
C SER A 926 4.42 -1.58 -36.07
N LEU A 927 5.55 -2.19 -36.45
CA LEU A 927 5.74 -2.81 -37.77
C LEU A 927 5.42 -4.30 -37.75
N SER A 928 5.16 -4.89 -36.58
CA SER A 928 4.73 -6.29 -36.43
C SER A 928 3.22 -6.47 -36.63
N CYS A 929 2.39 -5.52 -36.19
CA CYS A 929 0.93 -5.68 -36.11
C CYS A 929 0.16 -4.35 -35.98
N SER A 930 -1.16 -4.42 -36.10
CA SER A 930 -2.13 -3.34 -35.92
C SER A 930 -2.17 -2.85 -34.46
N GLY A 931 -1.28 -1.91 -34.12
CA GLY A 931 -1.22 -1.29 -32.80
C GLY A 931 -2.34 -0.25 -32.58
N ARG A 932 -2.99 -0.30 -31.42
CA ARG A 932 -4.10 0.59 -31.03
C ARG A 932 -3.62 1.68 -30.06
N SER A 933 -4.30 2.83 -30.06
CA SER A 933 -4.03 3.94 -29.14
C SER A 933 -5.12 4.05 -28.08
N PHE A 934 -4.76 3.89 -26.81
CA PHE A 934 -5.70 3.92 -25.68
C PHE A 934 -5.64 5.29 -25.00
N SER A 935 -6.21 6.28 -25.68
CA SER A 935 -6.13 7.70 -25.29
C SER A 935 -7.17 8.13 -24.23
N THR A 936 -8.15 7.28 -23.91
CA THR A 936 -9.22 7.57 -22.94
C THR A 936 -9.32 6.49 -21.87
N VAL A 937 -9.81 6.86 -20.68
CA VAL A 937 -10.03 5.92 -19.56
C VAL A 937 -10.95 4.78 -19.96
N ASP A 938 -12.05 5.08 -20.68
CA ASP A 938 -12.99 4.07 -21.18
C ASP A 938 -12.37 3.10 -22.19
N SER A 939 -11.40 3.54 -23.00
CA SER A 939 -10.69 2.64 -23.92
C SER A 939 -9.82 1.62 -23.18
N ILE A 940 -9.18 2.04 -22.08
CA ILE A 940 -8.38 1.16 -21.21
C ILE A 940 -9.31 0.23 -20.42
N LEU A 941 -10.35 0.76 -19.79
CA LEU A 941 -11.35 0.00 -19.03
C LEU A 941 -12.13 -1.00 -19.90
N GLY A 942 -12.41 -0.67 -21.16
CA GLY A 942 -13.05 -1.57 -22.13
C GLY A 942 -12.11 -2.68 -22.61
N CYS A 943 -10.81 -2.41 -22.71
CA CYS A 943 -9.80 -3.39 -23.09
C CYS A 943 -9.52 -4.40 -21.97
N LEU A 944 -9.39 -3.91 -20.73
CA LEU A 944 -9.06 -4.70 -19.54
C LEU A 944 -10.28 -5.38 -18.90
N ALA A 945 -11.49 -5.13 -19.37
CA ALA A 945 -12.72 -5.69 -18.81
C ALA A 945 -12.68 -7.23 -18.76
N GLY A 946 -13.00 -7.81 -17.60
CA GLY A 946 -13.00 -9.26 -17.38
C GLY A 946 -11.62 -9.92 -17.41
N HIS A 947 -10.53 -9.17 -17.22
CA HIS A 947 -9.17 -9.73 -17.22
C HIS A 947 -8.47 -9.57 -15.86
N ILE A 948 -7.67 -10.58 -15.52
CA ILE A 948 -6.72 -10.57 -14.40
C ILE A 948 -5.30 -10.52 -15.00
N ILE A 949 -4.56 -9.45 -14.68
CA ILE A 949 -3.25 -9.15 -15.24
C ILE A 949 -2.19 -9.35 -14.16
N HIS A 950 -1.30 -10.33 -14.33
CA HIS A 950 -0.20 -10.65 -13.43
C HIS A 950 1.13 -10.12 -13.99
N MET A 951 1.64 -9.02 -13.43
CA MET A 951 2.93 -8.45 -13.81
C MET A 951 4.04 -8.93 -12.85
N MET A 952 5.07 -9.58 -13.38
CA MET A 952 6.19 -10.13 -12.60
C MET A 952 7.52 -9.68 -13.20
N GLY A 953 8.32 -8.94 -12.42
CA GLY A 953 9.52 -8.32 -13.00
C GLY A 953 10.28 -7.37 -12.10
N ASP A 954 11.08 -6.51 -12.73
CA ASP A 954 11.81 -5.43 -12.07
C ASP A 954 11.02 -4.12 -12.01
N SER A 955 11.65 -3.08 -11.47
CA SER A 955 11.04 -1.76 -11.30
C SER A 955 10.67 -1.04 -12.61
N THR A 956 11.16 -1.48 -13.78
CA THR A 956 10.74 -0.94 -15.08
C THR A 956 9.37 -1.47 -15.49
N LEU A 957 9.03 -2.73 -15.15
CA LEU A 957 7.68 -3.26 -15.36
C LEU A 957 6.70 -2.68 -14.33
N ARG A 958 7.14 -2.35 -13.12
CA ARG A 958 6.28 -1.69 -12.10
C ARG A 958 5.67 -0.39 -12.63
N GLN A 959 6.38 0.33 -13.49
CA GLN A 959 5.87 1.55 -14.13
C GLN A 959 4.62 1.32 -14.99
N TRP A 960 4.38 0.10 -15.52
CA TRP A 960 3.16 -0.21 -16.28
C TRP A 960 1.95 -0.32 -15.35
N TRP A 961 2.10 -1.01 -14.22
CA TRP A 961 1.07 -1.11 -13.18
C TRP A 961 0.76 0.27 -12.58
N GLU A 962 1.80 1.05 -12.28
CA GLU A 962 1.66 2.45 -11.83
C GLU A 962 0.96 3.31 -12.89
N TYR A 963 1.36 3.22 -14.16
CA TYR A 963 0.73 3.98 -15.24
C TYR A 963 -0.75 3.65 -15.41
N LEU A 964 -1.15 2.37 -15.33
CA LEU A 964 -2.56 1.98 -15.42
C LEU A 964 -3.37 2.52 -14.24
N ARG A 965 -2.90 2.33 -13.00
CA ARG A 965 -3.50 2.90 -11.78
C ARG A 965 -3.65 4.43 -11.87
N ASP A 966 -2.59 5.12 -12.25
CA ASP A 966 -2.54 6.60 -12.28
C ASP A 966 -3.29 7.21 -13.48
N THR A 967 -3.67 6.39 -14.46
CA THR A 967 -4.44 6.83 -15.64
C THR A 967 -5.91 6.42 -15.56
N VAL A 968 -6.28 5.46 -14.71
CA VAL A 968 -7.65 4.96 -14.54
C VAL A 968 -8.10 5.17 -13.08
N PRO A 969 -8.74 6.30 -12.74
CA PRO A 969 -9.06 6.67 -11.35
C PRO A 969 -10.00 5.72 -10.59
N SER A 970 -10.63 4.78 -11.30
CA SER A 970 -11.57 3.82 -10.73
C SER A 970 -10.91 2.48 -10.35
N LEU A 971 -9.74 2.14 -10.94
CA LEU A 971 -8.88 1.04 -10.47
C LEU A 971 -8.32 1.40 -9.09
N LYS A 972 -8.92 0.85 -8.02
CA LYS A 972 -8.51 1.16 -6.65
C LYS A 972 -7.35 0.27 -6.24
N PRO A 973 -6.20 0.83 -5.78
CA PRO A 973 -5.17 0.01 -5.17
C PRO A 973 -5.73 -0.63 -3.89
N VAL A 974 -5.47 -1.93 -3.74
CA VAL A 974 -5.73 -2.67 -2.50
C VAL A 974 -4.44 -2.65 -1.71
N ASP A 975 -4.49 -2.16 -0.47
CA ASP A 975 -3.32 -2.18 0.38
C ASP A 975 -3.08 -3.62 0.87
N LEU A 976 -1.92 -4.16 0.48
CA LEU A 976 -1.44 -5.46 0.94
C LEU A 976 -0.37 -5.31 2.04
N HIS A 977 -0.08 -4.08 2.47
CA HIS A 977 0.88 -3.74 3.52
C HIS A 977 2.28 -4.32 3.28
N THR A 978 2.67 -4.36 2.01
CA THR A 978 3.96 -4.88 1.53
C THR A 978 4.93 -3.73 1.28
N THR A 979 6.23 -4.03 1.21
CA THR A 979 7.23 -3.07 0.76
C THR A 979 6.92 -2.67 -0.69
N TYR A 980 6.33 -1.49 -0.91
CA TYR A 980 5.78 -1.06 -2.21
C TYR A 980 6.73 -1.19 -3.42
N GLN A 981 8.04 -1.12 -3.20
CA GLN A 981 9.05 -1.30 -4.25
C GLN A 981 9.17 -2.74 -4.78
N THR A 982 8.72 -3.74 -4.00
CA THR A 982 8.92 -5.17 -4.23
C THR A 982 7.62 -5.98 -4.21
N GLY A 983 6.60 -5.50 -3.48
CA GLY A 983 5.23 -6.03 -3.53
C GLY A 983 5.04 -7.33 -2.74
N PRO A 984 3.99 -8.13 -3.06
CA PRO A 984 2.99 -7.90 -4.10
C PRO A 984 2.17 -6.61 -3.92
N LEU A 985 1.73 -6.05 -5.04
CA LEU A 985 0.79 -4.94 -5.19
C LEU A 985 -0.46 -5.44 -5.91
N MET A 986 -1.63 -4.87 -5.61
CA MET A 986 -2.88 -5.18 -6.29
C MET A 986 -3.70 -3.89 -6.53
N ALA A 987 -4.39 -3.81 -7.66
CA ALA A 987 -5.45 -2.82 -7.89
C ALA A 987 -6.66 -3.49 -8.56
N VAL A 988 -7.88 -3.05 -8.20
CA VAL A 988 -9.13 -3.71 -8.60
C VAL A 988 -10.15 -2.69 -9.11
N GLU A 989 -10.87 -3.05 -10.17
CA GLU A 989 -12.08 -2.37 -10.64
C GLU A 989 -13.20 -3.42 -10.71
N THR A 990 -14.10 -3.37 -9.73
CA THR A 990 -15.13 -4.39 -9.53
C THR A 990 -16.26 -4.31 -10.55
N THR A 991 -16.59 -3.13 -11.09
CA THR A 991 -17.71 -2.95 -12.04
C THR A 991 -17.47 -3.63 -13.39
N ARG A 992 -16.21 -3.89 -13.73
CA ARG A 992 -15.79 -4.54 -14.97
C ARG A 992 -14.94 -5.80 -14.74
N GLY A 993 -14.85 -6.28 -13.50
CA GLY A 993 -14.09 -7.48 -13.14
C GLY A 993 -12.61 -7.43 -13.54
N ILE A 994 -11.94 -6.29 -13.29
CA ILE A 994 -10.53 -6.06 -13.65
C ILE A 994 -9.66 -6.19 -12.40
N VAL A 995 -8.57 -6.94 -12.49
CA VAL A 995 -7.56 -7.04 -11.42
C VAL A 995 -6.15 -6.88 -11.98
N LEU A 996 -5.37 -5.97 -11.41
CA LEU A 996 -3.96 -5.74 -11.74
C LEU A 996 -3.08 -6.16 -10.55
N HIS A 997 -2.34 -7.25 -10.69
CA HIS A 997 -1.27 -7.63 -9.77
C HIS A 997 0.08 -7.14 -10.31
N TRP A 998 0.97 -6.69 -9.42
CA TRP A 998 2.40 -6.56 -9.72
C TRP A 998 3.25 -7.11 -8.58
N ARG A 999 4.35 -7.82 -8.88
CA ARG A 999 5.38 -8.16 -7.88
C ARG A 999 6.79 -8.29 -8.46
N ALA A 1000 7.77 -8.24 -7.57
CA ALA A 1000 9.17 -8.51 -7.86
C ALA A 1000 9.42 -9.94 -8.38
N HIS A 1001 10.47 -10.12 -9.18
CA HIS A 1001 10.88 -11.42 -9.77
C HIS A 1001 11.66 -12.36 -8.82
N SER A 1002 11.76 -12.01 -7.53
CA SER A 1002 12.59 -12.66 -6.49
C SER A 1002 14.11 -12.41 -6.61
N TRP A 1003 14.90 -13.20 -5.88
CA TRP A 1003 16.35 -13.14 -5.81
C TRP A 1003 17.01 -13.37 -7.19
N PRO A 1004 18.13 -12.71 -7.54
CA PRO A 1004 18.75 -11.57 -6.87
C PRO A 1004 17.94 -10.28 -7.07
N LEU A 1005 17.41 -9.73 -5.98
CA LEU A 1005 16.58 -8.52 -6.01
C LEU A 1005 17.37 -7.30 -5.50
N ARG A 1006 17.70 -6.35 -6.37
CA ARG A 1006 18.26 -5.05 -5.93
C ARG A 1006 17.14 -4.17 -5.38
N SER A 1007 16.81 -4.33 -4.10
CA SER A 1007 15.76 -3.62 -3.37
C SER A 1007 16.24 -3.02 -2.05
N LEU A 1008 15.37 -2.21 -1.42
CA LEU A 1008 15.40 -1.99 0.03
C LEU A 1008 15.07 -3.28 0.80
N ARG A 1009 15.26 -3.24 2.13
CA ARG A 1009 14.94 -4.34 3.05
C ARG A 1009 13.49 -4.81 2.85
N THR A 1010 13.35 -6.05 2.38
CA THR A 1010 12.09 -6.71 2.01
C THR A 1010 11.97 -8.02 2.80
N PRO A 1011 10.78 -8.38 3.32
CA PRO A 1011 10.58 -9.68 3.98
C PRO A 1011 10.79 -10.84 3.00
N VAL A 1012 11.46 -11.90 3.44
CA VAL A 1012 11.72 -13.09 2.60
C VAL A 1012 10.43 -13.77 2.16
N ALA A 1013 9.42 -13.75 3.03
CA ALA A 1013 8.07 -14.25 2.72
C ALA A 1013 7.38 -13.53 1.53
N SER A 1014 7.86 -12.34 1.11
CA SER A 1014 7.36 -11.63 -0.08
C SER A 1014 8.03 -12.09 -1.39
N LEU A 1015 9.19 -12.75 -1.32
CA LEU A 1015 10.09 -13.04 -2.45
C LEU A 1015 9.78 -14.38 -3.14
N HIS A 1016 8.57 -14.55 -3.66
CA HIS A 1016 8.22 -15.75 -4.45
C HIS A 1016 8.91 -15.73 -5.82
N SER A 1017 9.48 -16.86 -6.25
CA SER A 1017 10.02 -17.02 -7.60
C SER A 1017 8.92 -16.86 -8.66
N VAL A 1018 9.30 -16.40 -9.86
CA VAL A 1018 8.37 -16.29 -11.01
C VAL A 1018 7.81 -17.67 -11.39
N VAL A 1019 8.59 -18.74 -11.19
CA VAL A 1019 8.17 -20.12 -11.44
C VAL A 1019 7.03 -20.54 -10.52
N ARG A 1020 7.20 -20.33 -9.21
CA ARG A 1020 6.18 -20.62 -8.18
C ARG A 1020 4.86 -19.91 -8.47
N GLU A 1021 4.92 -18.64 -8.84
CA GLU A 1021 3.74 -17.85 -9.18
C GLU A 1021 3.02 -18.39 -10.43
N LEU A 1022 3.75 -18.68 -11.51
CA LEU A 1022 3.19 -19.27 -12.74
C LEU A 1022 2.65 -20.70 -12.53
N GLY A 1023 3.24 -21.47 -11.62
CA GLY A 1023 2.74 -22.77 -11.18
C GLY A 1023 1.39 -22.66 -10.45
N GLY A 1024 1.22 -21.61 -9.64
CA GLY A 1024 -0.03 -21.32 -8.92
C GLY A 1024 -1.17 -20.72 -9.77
N LEU A 1025 -0.91 -20.25 -10.99
CA LEU A 1025 -1.96 -19.73 -11.87
C LEU A 1025 -2.76 -20.86 -12.51
N ALA A 1026 -4.10 -20.79 -12.49
CA ALA A 1026 -4.93 -21.65 -13.33
C ALA A 1026 -4.62 -21.41 -14.83
N GLY A 1027 -4.60 -20.13 -15.24
CA GLY A 1027 -4.52 -19.70 -16.62
C GLY A 1027 -5.89 -19.45 -17.24
N GLY A 1028 -5.91 -19.30 -18.57
CA GLY A 1028 -7.12 -19.22 -19.39
C GLY A 1028 -7.30 -17.89 -20.12
N PRO A 1029 -8.40 -17.74 -20.89
CA PRO A 1029 -8.62 -16.58 -21.77
C PRO A 1029 -8.79 -15.24 -21.04
N HIS A 1030 -8.99 -15.27 -19.72
CA HIS A 1030 -9.10 -14.08 -18.87
C HIS A 1030 -7.80 -13.75 -18.12
N THR A 1031 -6.75 -14.56 -18.28
CA THR A 1031 -5.47 -14.40 -17.58
C THR A 1031 -4.42 -13.83 -18.53
N VAL A 1032 -3.85 -12.69 -18.14
CA VAL A 1032 -2.72 -12.06 -18.82
C VAL A 1032 -1.51 -12.13 -17.90
N VAL A 1033 -0.40 -12.66 -18.39
CA VAL A 1033 0.91 -12.70 -17.72
C VAL A 1033 1.82 -11.71 -18.43
N VAL A 1034 2.47 -10.83 -17.66
CA VAL A 1034 3.51 -9.93 -18.18
C VAL A 1034 4.80 -10.16 -17.42
N LEU A 1035 5.85 -10.57 -18.13
CA LEU A 1035 7.18 -10.82 -17.58
C LEU A 1035 8.13 -9.70 -18.01
N GLY A 1036 8.88 -9.13 -17.07
CA GLY A 1036 9.79 -8.01 -17.34
C GLY A 1036 11.04 -8.11 -16.48
N LEU A 1037 11.99 -8.93 -16.94
CA LEU A 1037 13.26 -9.18 -16.25
C LEU A 1037 14.40 -8.52 -17.01
N GLY A 1038 15.48 -8.18 -16.30
CA GLY A 1038 16.75 -7.83 -16.91
C GLY A 1038 17.58 -6.85 -16.09
N ALA A 1039 16.97 -5.78 -15.56
CA ALA A 1039 17.73 -4.69 -14.95
C ALA A 1039 18.56 -5.12 -13.73
N HIS A 1040 18.14 -6.17 -13.01
CA HIS A 1040 18.87 -6.74 -11.87
C HIS A 1040 19.91 -7.79 -12.29
N PHE A 1041 19.78 -8.40 -13.47
CA PHE A 1041 20.65 -9.49 -13.93
C PHE A 1041 21.93 -9.01 -14.62
N THR A 1042 22.02 -7.72 -14.94
CA THR A 1042 23.24 -7.09 -15.48
C THR A 1042 24.46 -7.17 -14.57
N THR A 1043 24.29 -7.46 -13.27
CA THR A 1043 25.37 -7.53 -12.27
C THR A 1043 25.90 -8.94 -11.99
N PHE A 1044 25.53 -9.94 -12.81
CA PHE A 1044 25.92 -11.35 -12.65
C PHE A 1044 26.29 -11.97 -14.00
N PRO A 1045 27.17 -12.99 -14.04
CA PRO A 1045 27.50 -13.71 -15.27
C PRO A 1045 26.28 -14.22 -16.04
N PRO A 1046 26.36 -14.33 -17.38
CA PRO A 1046 25.24 -14.72 -18.22
C PRO A 1046 24.59 -16.07 -17.83
N SER A 1047 25.39 -17.01 -17.32
CA SER A 1047 24.94 -18.32 -16.85
C SER A 1047 23.85 -18.24 -15.77
N ALA A 1048 23.97 -17.32 -14.82
CA ALA A 1048 22.96 -17.12 -13.78
C ALA A 1048 21.62 -16.63 -14.36
N PHE A 1049 21.66 -15.82 -15.43
CA PHE A 1049 20.45 -15.38 -16.12
C PHE A 1049 19.89 -16.46 -17.06
N VAL A 1050 20.72 -17.25 -17.74
CA VAL A 1050 20.29 -18.41 -18.53
C VAL A 1050 19.60 -19.45 -17.63
N GLN A 1051 20.13 -19.73 -16.44
CA GLN A 1051 19.51 -20.63 -15.46
C GLN A 1051 18.14 -20.09 -14.98
N ARG A 1052 18.05 -18.79 -14.66
CA ARG A 1052 16.77 -18.11 -14.35
C ARG A 1052 15.76 -18.23 -15.49
N LEU A 1053 16.20 -18.07 -16.74
CA LEU A 1053 15.35 -18.22 -17.91
C LEU A 1053 14.90 -19.66 -18.13
N ALA A 1054 15.68 -20.68 -17.75
CA ALA A 1054 15.28 -22.09 -17.86
C ALA A 1054 14.04 -22.42 -17.05
N GLY A 1055 14.02 -22.05 -15.76
CA GLY A 1055 12.87 -22.27 -14.88
C GLY A 1055 11.63 -21.51 -15.39
N ILE A 1056 11.79 -20.23 -15.75
CA ILE A 1056 10.68 -19.40 -16.22
C ILE A 1056 10.15 -19.89 -17.58
N ARG A 1057 11.02 -20.32 -18.51
CA ARG A 1057 10.64 -20.94 -19.79
C ARG A 1057 9.80 -22.19 -19.56
N ALA A 1058 10.25 -23.09 -18.69
CA ALA A 1058 9.52 -24.31 -18.35
C ALA A 1058 8.15 -24.01 -17.72
N ALA A 1059 8.08 -23.03 -16.82
CA ALA A 1059 6.84 -22.60 -16.18
C ALA A 1059 5.84 -21.98 -17.18
N VAL A 1060 6.33 -21.13 -18.11
CA VAL A 1060 5.51 -20.56 -19.19
C VAL A 1060 5.03 -21.65 -20.15
N ALA A 1061 5.88 -22.60 -20.52
CA ALA A 1061 5.50 -23.73 -21.36
C ALA A 1061 4.43 -24.62 -20.69
N ALA A 1062 4.58 -24.92 -19.40
CA ALA A 1062 3.59 -25.69 -18.62
C ALA A 1062 2.25 -24.94 -18.44
N LEU A 1063 2.28 -23.62 -18.27
CA LEU A 1063 1.08 -22.78 -18.23
C LEU A 1063 0.36 -22.74 -19.59
N LEU A 1064 1.10 -22.58 -20.69
CA LEU A 1064 0.54 -22.57 -22.05
C LEU A 1064 0.08 -23.97 -22.51
N ALA A 1065 0.69 -25.05 -22.03
CA ALA A 1065 0.21 -26.41 -22.28
C ALA A 1065 -1.07 -26.73 -21.51
N ARG A 1066 -1.22 -26.20 -20.29
CA ARG A 1066 -2.42 -26.34 -19.44
C ARG A 1066 -3.59 -25.48 -19.96
N GLU A 1067 -3.33 -24.22 -20.26
CA GLU A 1067 -4.32 -23.26 -20.75
C GLU A 1067 -3.79 -22.48 -21.96
N PRO A 1068 -3.91 -23.04 -23.20
CA PRO A 1068 -3.36 -22.46 -24.44
C PRO A 1068 -3.96 -21.11 -24.88
N ARG A 1069 -4.93 -20.58 -24.12
CA ARG A 1069 -5.55 -19.27 -24.32
C ARG A 1069 -5.03 -18.19 -23.36
N THR A 1070 -4.14 -18.54 -22.42
CA THR A 1070 -3.45 -17.57 -21.55
C THR A 1070 -2.57 -16.65 -22.40
N LEU A 1071 -2.71 -15.33 -22.22
CA LEU A 1071 -1.85 -14.36 -22.90
C LEU A 1071 -0.56 -14.15 -22.10
N VAL A 1072 0.60 -14.50 -22.67
CA VAL A 1072 1.91 -14.26 -22.07
C VAL A 1072 2.67 -13.20 -22.87
N VAL A 1073 3.13 -12.14 -22.21
CA VAL A 1073 3.83 -11.00 -22.80
C VAL A 1073 5.20 -10.80 -22.15
N ILE A 1074 6.26 -10.78 -22.95
CA ILE A 1074 7.63 -10.51 -22.52
C ILE A 1074 7.96 -9.05 -22.82
N LYS A 1075 8.11 -8.24 -21.76
CA LYS A 1075 8.67 -6.89 -21.83
C LYS A 1075 10.20 -6.99 -21.86
N LEU A 1076 10.82 -6.43 -22.90
CA LEU A 1076 12.28 -6.30 -22.97
C LEU A 1076 12.80 -5.16 -22.08
N ALA A 1077 14.08 -5.20 -21.74
CA ALA A 1077 14.73 -4.23 -20.86
C ALA A 1077 15.08 -2.93 -21.60
N ASN A 1078 14.92 -1.79 -20.91
CA ASN A 1078 15.04 -0.43 -21.44
C ASN A 1078 16.51 0.00 -21.63
N THR A 1079 16.82 0.88 -22.60
CA THR A 1079 18.11 1.61 -22.57
C THR A 1079 18.20 2.48 -21.32
N GLY A 1080 19.38 2.62 -20.71
CA GLY A 1080 19.50 3.35 -19.45
C GLY A 1080 20.94 3.58 -19.00
N TYR A 1081 21.39 2.75 -18.05
CA TYR A 1081 22.68 2.93 -17.38
C TYR A 1081 23.88 2.70 -18.32
N LYS A 1082 25.06 3.20 -17.92
CA LYS A 1082 26.30 3.23 -18.72
C LYS A 1082 27.54 2.85 -17.88
N SER A 1083 27.38 2.01 -16.87
CA SER A 1083 28.44 1.63 -15.91
C SER A 1083 28.58 0.12 -15.75
N VAL A 1084 29.59 -0.33 -14.99
CA VAL A 1084 29.79 -1.76 -14.72
C VAL A 1084 28.61 -2.39 -13.97
N TYR A 1085 27.86 -1.64 -13.17
CA TYR A 1085 26.68 -2.16 -12.44
C TYR A 1085 25.39 -2.16 -13.27
N GLY A 1086 25.49 -1.76 -14.53
CA GLY A 1086 24.40 -1.69 -15.49
C GLY A 1086 24.82 -0.90 -16.71
N SER A 1087 24.89 -1.54 -17.87
CA SER A 1087 25.23 -0.91 -19.14
C SER A 1087 24.19 -1.26 -20.19
N ASP A 1088 24.03 -0.38 -21.18
CA ASP A 1088 23.31 -0.68 -22.41
C ASP A 1088 23.88 -1.93 -23.11
N TRP A 1089 25.19 -2.19 -23.00
CA TRP A 1089 25.80 -3.41 -23.55
C TRP A 1089 25.27 -4.67 -22.85
N PHE A 1090 25.31 -4.76 -21.52
CA PHE A 1090 24.73 -5.88 -20.77
C PHE A 1090 23.23 -6.03 -21.07
N THR A 1091 22.52 -4.91 -21.16
CA THR A 1091 21.07 -4.89 -21.40
C THR A 1091 20.73 -5.41 -22.80
N LEU A 1092 21.55 -5.08 -23.82
CA LEU A 1092 21.43 -5.64 -25.17
C LEU A 1092 21.66 -7.16 -25.16
N GLN A 1093 22.68 -7.65 -24.44
CA GLN A 1093 22.95 -9.09 -24.32
C GLN A 1093 21.83 -9.84 -23.57
N VAL A 1094 21.33 -9.27 -22.46
CA VAL A 1094 20.16 -9.74 -21.72
C VAL A 1094 18.91 -9.81 -22.62
N ASN A 1095 18.69 -8.80 -23.47
CA ASN A 1095 17.58 -8.78 -24.43
C ASN A 1095 17.74 -9.83 -25.55
N ARG A 1096 18.96 -10.17 -25.98
CA ARG A 1096 19.20 -11.30 -26.91
C ARG A 1096 18.80 -12.63 -26.27
N LEU A 1097 19.24 -12.89 -25.04
CA LEU A 1097 18.89 -14.11 -24.29
C LEU A 1097 17.39 -14.21 -24.02
N LEU A 1098 16.73 -13.10 -23.65
CA LEU A 1098 15.27 -13.04 -23.47
C LEU A 1098 14.50 -13.39 -24.74
N ARG A 1099 14.90 -12.86 -25.92
CA ARG A 1099 14.25 -13.21 -27.18
C ARG A 1099 14.40 -14.70 -27.48
N ALA A 1100 15.62 -15.24 -27.36
CA ALA A 1100 15.91 -16.63 -27.68
C ALA A 1100 15.20 -17.63 -26.75
N ALA A 1101 15.18 -17.39 -25.44
CA ALA A 1101 14.61 -18.32 -24.46
C ALA A 1101 13.09 -18.54 -24.58
N PHE A 1102 12.37 -17.67 -25.30
CA PHE A 1102 10.93 -17.81 -25.56
C PHE A 1102 10.56 -17.78 -27.06
N ALA A 1103 11.54 -17.90 -27.98
CA ALA A 1103 11.33 -17.68 -29.42
C ALA A 1103 10.36 -18.68 -30.10
N ASP A 1104 10.31 -19.91 -29.60
CA ASP A 1104 9.46 -21.03 -30.02
C ASP A 1104 8.15 -21.13 -29.23
N LEU A 1105 8.02 -20.37 -28.14
CA LEU A 1105 6.82 -20.35 -27.30
C LEU A 1105 5.82 -19.30 -27.80
N ARG A 1106 4.53 -19.56 -27.57
CA ARG A 1106 3.42 -18.68 -27.99
C ARG A 1106 3.30 -17.44 -27.08
N VAL A 1107 4.32 -16.59 -27.09
CA VAL A 1107 4.41 -15.34 -26.34
C VAL A 1107 4.36 -14.12 -27.25
N ALA A 1108 3.96 -12.97 -26.72
CA ALA A 1108 4.10 -11.66 -27.37
C ALA A 1108 5.33 -10.93 -26.82
N PHE A 1109 5.98 -10.08 -27.62
CA PHE A 1109 7.09 -9.23 -27.17
C PHE A 1109 6.71 -7.75 -27.22
N VAL A 1110 7.11 -6.99 -26.20
CA VAL A 1110 7.08 -5.51 -26.19
C VAL A 1110 8.52 -5.01 -26.13
N ASP A 1111 8.98 -4.42 -27.24
CA ASP A 1111 10.37 -4.03 -27.46
C ASP A 1111 10.68 -2.66 -26.84
N ALA A 1112 10.60 -2.56 -25.51
CA ALA A 1112 10.87 -1.33 -24.78
C ALA A 1112 12.32 -0.82 -24.97
N TRP A 1113 13.25 -1.68 -25.40
CA TRP A 1113 14.58 -1.28 -25.86
C TRP A 1113 14.48 -0.35 -27.07
N GLU A 1114 13.86 -0.81 -28.16
CA GLU A 1114 13.72 0.03 -29.36
C GLU A 1114 12.84 1.26 -29.12
N MET A 1115 11.81 1.15 -28.27
CA MET A 1115 10.97 2.29 -27.90
C MET A 1115 11.75 3.35 -27.13
N THR A 1116 12.62 2.96 -26.19
CA THR A 1116 13.52 3.91 -25.50
C THR A 1116 14.65 4.40 -26.41
N SER A 1117 15.11 3.60 -27.37
CA SER A 1117 16.18 3.96 -28.31
C SER A 1117 15.73 4.76 -29.55
N SER A 1118 14.44 5.05 -29.74
CA SER A 1118 13.92 5.67 -30.97
C SER A 1118 13.82 7.20 -30.97
N LEU A 1119 13.81 7.85 -29.81
CA LEU A 1119 13.62 9.31 -29.69
C LEU A 1119 14.85 9.99 -29.07
N GLY A 1120 15.05 11.25 -29.41
CA GLY A 1120 16.07 12.13 -28.80
C GLY A 1120 15.69 12.58 -27.38
N LEU A 1121 15.33 11.64 -26.50
CA LEU A 1121 15.04 11.87 -25.09
C LEU A 1121 16.28 11.52 -24.23
N PRO A 1122 16.36 11.97 -22.97
CA PRO A 1122 17.43 11.54 -22.06
C PRO A 1122 17.29 10.07 -21.69
N ASP A 1123 18.37 9.29 -21.86
CA ASP A 1123 18.45 7.90 -21.42
C ASP A 1123 18.18 7.77 -19.92
N ARG A 1124 17.19 6.94 -19.57
CA ARG A 1124 16.84 6.58 -18.19
C ARG A 1124 16.25 5.18 -18.18
N ILE A 1125 16.77 4.31 -17.31
CA ILE A 1125 16.23 2.96 -17.12
C ILE A 1125 14.73 3.00 -16.75
N HIS A 1126 14.31 4.05 -16.05
CA HIS A 1126 12.92 4.43 -15.84
C HIS A 1126 12.54 5.58 -16.81
N PRO A 1127 12.04 5.29 -18.02
CA PRO A 1127 11.70 6.32 -18.99
C PRO A 1127 10.45 7.10 -18.57
N GLY A 1128 10.30 8.30 -19.14
CA GLY A 1128 9.17 9.18 -18.84
C GLY A 1128 7.83 8.64 -19.34
N ARG A 1129 6.73 9.17 -18.78
CA ARG A 1129 5.33 8.73 -19.03
C ARG A 1129 4.95 8.61 -20.51
N LEU A 1130 5.62 9.35 -21.41
CA LEU A 1130 5.43 9.24 -22.86
C LEU A 1130 5.79 7.84 -23.40
N ILE A 1131 6.91 7.26 -22.97
CA ILE A 1131 7.34 5.93 -23.45
C ILE A 1131 6.46 4.87 -22.79
N ILE A 1132 6.31 4.92 -21.46
CA ILE A 1132 5.46 3.99 -20.69
C ILE A 1132 4.02 3.91 -21.23
N ARG A 1133 3.41 5.05 -21.61
CA ARG A 1133 2.10 5.06 -22.29
C ARG A 1133 2.09 4.21 -23.56
N ASN A 1134 3.13 4.32 -24.37
CA ASN A 1134 3.21 3.61 -25.64
C ASN A 1134 3.58 2.13 -25.45
N GLU A 1135 4.44 1.80 -24.48
CA GLU A 1135 4.68 0.41 -24.05
C GLU A 1135 3.38 -0.26 -23.61
N VAL A 1136 2.58 0.42 -22.77
CA VAL A 1136 1.26 -0.05 -22.31
C VAL A 1136 0.23 -0.08 -23.44
N ASN A 1137 0.22 0.87 -24.39
CA ASN A 1137 -0.63 0.79 -25.59
C ASN A 1137 -0.35 -0.50 -26.38
N LEU A 1138 0.92 -0.91 -26.50
CA LEU A 1138 1.27 -2.14 -27.22
C LEU A 1138 0.84 -3.39 -26.43
N LEU A 1139 1.01 -3.42 -25.10
CA LEU A 1139 0.42 -4.46 -24.24
C LEU A 1139 -1.10 -4.57 -24.46
N LEU A 1140 -1.82 -3.45 -24.34
CA LEU A 1140 -3.29 -3.41 -24.50
C LEU A 1140 -3.70 -3.86 -25.92
N SER A 1141 -2.89 -3.60 -26.94
CA SER A 1141 -3.13 -4.09 -28.31
C SER A 1141 -3.08 -5.62 -28.43
N PHE A 1142 -2.30 -6.32 -27.59
CA PHE A 1142 -2.32 -7.79 -27.50
C PHE A 1142 -3.49 -8.33 -26.64
N ILE A 1143 -3.98 -7.56 -25.65
CA ILE A 1143 -5.12 -7.95 -24.80
C ILE A 1143 -6.44 -7.82 -25.56
N CYS A 1144 -6.64 -6.71 -26.27
CA CYS A 1144 -7.85 -6.45 -27.05
C CYS A 1144 -7.52 -6.11 -28.53
N PRO A 1145 -7.07 -7.10 -29.33
CA PRO A 1145 -6.77 -6.91 -30.75
C PRO A 1145 -8.00 -6.51 -31.57
N THR A 1146 -7.75 -5.86 -32.71
CA THR A 1146 -8.73 -5.44 -33.73
C THR A 1146 -8.15 -5.54 -35.12
#